data_AF-A0A962VLW4-F1
#
_entry.id   AF-A0A962VLW4-F1
#
_cell.length_a   1.000
_cell.length_b   1.000
_cell.length_c   1.000
_cell.angle_alpha   90.00
_cell.angle_beta   90.00
_cell.angle_gamma   90.00
#
_symmetry.space_group_name_H-M   'P 1'
#
loop_
_entity.id
_entity.type
_entity.pdbx_description
1 polymer ?
#
loop_
_entity_poly.entity_id
_entity_poly.type
_entity_poly.pdbx_seq_one_letter_code
_entity_poly.pdbx_strand_id
1 'polypeptide(L)'
;MKPGFFLPTLFAGLVLFAAPGHCETPHLIKSIPADRAVDVSVTQGRIVLMFDQNMKMDSWSLMESGVHPFPPMSPMDEPWLDPLTFELKVKTLQPGTTYAIQLNGNKRKGFVAAQDQLPLPVTTITFTTAAEGVLPADKAKPAPQVQGAPPLANSQGNQDPTANGMQQLRIDRGWRFKVTRSIGFEGTESYQTVEQAAFRSLQKVVFTEEVLKTRLNTIDEARREVESAHLHSLDPQAGQMMEQEMVPAGTRFRVNHSPHGTTLFDDSSGQEIWDVDMVAVFAPPMVPRLWPQGLLQSGQKWSYQGAELVDRIGLIDVLGGTIELHVADITPDPSTGLEVAQIRGRLVTKVDLDTVVLGFDANVEIDIPLGLGVPFMVKFDGRLSGSGAFEDDRGQELAYAIEAKGTVLQIAQPANEVLAALGGTPVQSTQGVDTRGALRVPLNAGRSVLAYDGASGPGSRPESSADEVGSSRTTGARAAVKRSPVHRYRLYEDVTEKAFTVLIPEGWKTEGGIMRIAPSQIQTIVDGCGKKLYFSIHDPDSRASITYFPTEIFHTSAPGTSWLSVAPGQVLNGMKQMPQVLTPSQYVAQIVFPSSRPDASNVQWGEIKPLTSLADAWNRAFHSEDPVPPRVIAESVEVAYDRAGTRFAELWTALITTTSVNTSTVWLPDFAVVAGGPVDRVEAMAPVLKAVITSFRMNPSWMANMIADFDACTKKVAKTQEGIREHERRISQRLMQVQKEIQSIDNDIVANRDATRSTIQEHEHNVLMGEDKYEDTGTGTRYLIDMGYERNFTDGETLIQTNDWLYEPPPGYRDMRNISITGD
;
A
#
# COMPACT_ATOMS: atom_id res chain seq x y z
N MET A 1 -14.46 1.83 -71.44
CA MET A 1 -13.78 3.06 -70.98
C MET A 1 -14.71 3.80 -70.05
N LYS A 2 -14.27 4.06 -68.82
CA LYS A 2 -15.01 4.83 -67.82
C LYS A 2 -15.05 6.32 -68.20
N PRO A 3 -16.18 7.02 -67.98
CA PRO A 3 -16.25 8.46 -67.83
C PRO A 3 -16.32 8.86 -66.34
N GLY A 4 -16.14 10.15 -66.06
CA GLY A 4 -16.10 10.73 -64.72
C GLY A 4 -17.41 11.33 -64.19
N PHE A 5 -17.22 12.21 -63.20
CA PHE A 5 -18.11 13.20 -62.56
C PHE A 5 -18.84 12.88 -61.23
N PHE A 6 -18.75 13.89 -60.35
CA PHE A 6 -19.64 14.38 -59.27
C PHE A 6 -19.92 13.56 -57.98
N LEU A 7 -19.68 14.23 -56.84
CA LEU A 7 -20.48 14.11 -55.60
C LEU A 7 -21.84 14.81 -55.82
N PRO A 8 -22.96 14.32 -55.24
CA PRO A 8 -23.38 14.83 -53.92
C PRO A 8 -24.13 13.86 -52.98
N THR A 9 -24.11 14.28 -51.72
CA THR A 9 -24.90 14.09 -50.49
C THR A 9 -26.24 13.29 -50.40
N LEU A 10 -26.39 12.66 -49.21
CA LEU A 10 -27.55 12.58 -48.27
C LEU A 10 -28.54 11.36 -48.24
N PHE A 11 -28.33 10.53 -47.20
CA PHE A 11 -29.25 10.05 -46.12
C PHE A 11 -30.41 9.04 -46.29
N ALA A 12 -30.55 8.27 -45.19
CA ALA A 12 -31.63 7.41 -44.67
C ALA A 12 -31.72 5.97 -45.24
N GLY A 13 -31.77 4.89 -44.47
CA GLY A 13 -31.75 4.65 -43.03
C GLY A 13 -32.22 3.22 -42.76
N LEU A 14 -31.51 2.45 -41.94
CA LEU A 14 -32.09 1.35 -41.16
C LEU A 14 -31.39 1.29 -39.82
N VAL A 15 -32.14 1.72 -38.81
CA VAL A 15 -31.84 1.59 -37.39
C VAL A 15 -31.93 0.11 -37.04
N LEU A 16 -30.83 -0.48 -36.57
CA LEU A 16 -30.89 -1.62 -35.66
C LEU A 16 -30.60 -1.08 -34.26
N PHE A 17 -31.61 -1.18 -33.42
CA PHE A 17 -31.56 -0.86 -32.00
C PHE A 17 -30.45 -1.69 -31.33
N ALA A 18 -29.37 -1.04 -30.92
CA ALA A 18 -28.64 -1.49 -29.74
C ALA A 18 -29.59 -1.24 -28.56
N ALA A 19 -29.93 -2.31 -27.82
CA ALA A 19 -30.60 -2.16 -26.55
C ALA A 19 -29.75 -1.22 -25.66
N PRO A 20 -30.34 -0.21 -25.01
CA PRO A 20 -29.61 0.56 -24.02
C PRO A 20 -29.17 -0.41 -22.92
N GLY A 21 -27.85 -0.56 -22.75
CA GLY A 21 -27.30 -0.99 -21.47
C GLY A 21 -27.96 -0.12 -20.41
N HIS A 22 -28.54 -0.75 -19.39
CA HIS A 22 -29.17 -0.01 -18.32
C HIS A 22 -28.09 0.85 -17.65
N CYS A 23 -28.23 2.15 -17.79
CA CYS A 23 -27.34 3.15 -17.21
C CYS A 23 -27.65 3.20 -15.71
N GLU A 24 -26.97 2.39 -14.91
CA GLU A 24 -27.13 2.40 -13.45
C GLU A 24 -26.35 3.60 -12.86
N THR A 25 -27.02 4.37 -12.00
CA THR A 25 -26.37 5.45 -11.26
C THR A 25 -25.38 4.87 -10.26
N PRO A 26 -24.22 5.50 -10.02
CA PRO A 26 -23.26 4.99 -9.05
C PRO A 26 -23.86 4.95 -7.64
N HIS A 27 -23.48 3.96 -6.85
CA HIS A 27 -23.86 3.81 -5.44
C HIS A 27 -22.63 3.74 -4.54
N LEU A 28 -22.77 4.29 -3.34
CA LEU A 28 -21.82 4.05 -2.26
C LEU A 28 -22.07 2.66 -1.68
N ILE A 29 -21.14 1.74 -1.86
CA ILE A 29 -21.23 0.36 -1.38
C ILE A 29 -20.67 0.18 0.04
N LYS A 30 -19.70 1.02 0.42
CA LYS A 30 -19.05 0.92 1.74
C LYS A 30 -18.56 2.28 2.21
N SER A 31 -18.60 2.49 3.52
CA SER A 31 -17.90 3.59 4.19
C SER A 31 -17.17 3.09 5.43
N ILE A 32 -16.06 3.75 5.78
CA ILE A 32 -15.29 3.51 7.00
C ILE A 32 -15.04 4.88 7.63
N PRO A 33 -15.51 5.20 8.84
CA PRO A 33 -16.49 4.44 9.60
C PRO A 33 -17.76 4.21 8.78
N ALA A 34 -18.41 3.06 9.00
CA ALA A 34 -19.65 2.77 8.32
C ALA A 34 -20.74 3.80 8.67
N ASP A 35 -21.69 4.01 7.76
CA ASP A 35 -22.85 4.86 8.05
C ASP A 35 -23.57 4.38 9.34
N ARG A 36 -23.87 5.35 10.19
CA ARG A 36 -24.42 5.25 11.55
C ARG A 36 -23.53 4.50 12.55
N ALA A 37 -22.23 4.36 12.31
CA ALA A 37 -21.31 3.79 13.28
C ALA A 37 -21.35 4.55 14.62
N VAL A 38 -21.21 3.83 15.73
CA VAL A 38 -21.08 4.38 17.09
C VAL A 38 -19.78 3.92 17.71
N ASP A 39 -19.33 4.57 18.78
CA ASP A 39 -18.04 4.30 19.44
C ASP A 39 -16.83 4.39 18.50
N VAL A 40 -16.92 5.22 17.45
CA VAL A 40 -15.80 5.48 16.54
C VAL A 40 -14.65 6.10 17.34
N SER A 41 -13.44 5.60 17.12
CA SER A 41 -12.26 6.13 17.80
C SER A 41 -12.12 7.63 17.51
N VAL A 42 -11.85 8.42 18.55
CA VAL A 42 -11.50 9.85 18.39
C VAL A 42 -10.19 10.04 17.62
N THR A 43 -9.37 8.97 17.52
CA THR A 43 -8.15 8.91 16.72
C THR A 43 -8.37 8.36 15.31
N GLN A 44 -9.62 8.11 14.90
CA GLN A 44 -9.94 7.76 13.52
C GLN A 44 -9.44 8.89 12.61
N GLY A 45 -8.33 8.67 11.90
CA GLY A 45 -7.67 9.71 11.10
C GLY A 45 -8.16 9.79 9.66
N ARG A 46 -8.98 8.84 9.22
CA ARG A 46 -9.39 8.67 7.81
C ARG A 46 -10.85 8.21 7.73
N ILE A 47 -11.55 8.70 6.73
CA ILE A 47 -12.88 8.27 6.33
C ILE A 47 -12.80 7.74 4.90
N VAL A 48 -13.05 6.46 4.66
CA VAL A 48 -12.95 5.82 3.34
C VAL A 48 -14.35 5.57 2.79
N LEU A 49 -14.55 5.81 1.50
CA LEU A 49 -15.80 5.63 0.75
C LEU A 49 -15.51 4.77 -0.47
N MET A 50 -16.27 3.69 -0.67
CA MET A 50 -16.12 2.81 -1.84
C MET A 50 -17.39 2.81 -2.69
N PHE A 51 -17.22 2.80 -4.01
CA PHE A 51 -18.30 2.83 -5.00
C PHE A 51 -18.42 1.52 -5.78
N ASP A 52 -19.60 1.23 -6.31
CA ASP A 52 -19.89 0.04 -7.14
C ASP A 52 -19.30 0.10 -8.56
N GLN A 53 -18.81 1.27 -8.97
CA GLN A 53 -18.28 1.50 -10.31
C GLN A 53 -17.27 2.64 -10.32
N ASN A 54 -16.45 2.69 -11.38
CA ASN A 54 -15.40 3.70 -11.53
C ASN A 54 -15.97 5.11 -11.51
N MET A 55 -15.42 5.94 -10.64
CA MET A 55 -15.75 7.35 -10.43
C MET A 55 -14.68 8.25 -11.05
N LYS A 56 -15.08 9.47 -11.36
CA LYS A 56 -14.21 10.50 -11.90
C LYS A 56 -13.31 11.06 -10.78
N MET A 57 -12.00 10.82 -10.88
CA MET A 57 -11.04 11.13 -9.80
C MET A 57 -10.66 12.62 -9.69
N ASP A 58 -10.90 13.44 -10.71
CA ASP A 58 -10.68 14.90 -10.67
C ASP A 58 -11.91 15.67 -10.17
N SER A 59 -12.91 14.99 -9.60
CA SER A 59 -14.17 15.59 -9.18
C SER A 59 -14.74 14.93 -7.92
N TRP A 60 -15.19 15.73 -6.96
CA TRP A 60 -15.92 15.27 -5.78
C TRP A 60 -16.74 16.42 -5.19
N SER A 61 -17.77 16.11 -4.41
CA SER A 61 -18.44 17.15 -3.62
C SER A 61 -18.91 16.63 -2.27
N LEU A 62 -18.22 17.11 -1.24
CA LEU A 62 -18.56 16.92 0.17
C LEU A 62 -19.31 18.17 0.65
N MET A 63 -20.41 17.96 1.35
CA MET A 63 -21.32 19.00 1.81
C MET A 63 -21.65 18.76 3.29
N GLU A 64 -21.92 19.85 4.01
CA GLU A 64 -22.53 19.76 5.34
C GLU A 64 -23.99 19.32 5.19
N SER A 65 -24.42 18.34 6.00
CA SER A 65 -25.81 17.85 5.96
C SER A 65 -26.82 18.80 6.63
N GLY A 66 -26.32 19.75 7.44
CA GLY A 66 -27.13 20.69 8.22
C GLY A 66 -27.75 20.12 9.51
N VAL A 67 -27.60 18.81 9.76
CA VAL A 67 -28.18 18.12 10.94
C VAL A 67 -27.14 17.88 12.03
N HIS A 68 -25.92 17.48 11.62
CA HIS A 68 -24.80 17.19 12.51
C HIS A 68 -23.54 17.91 12.01
N PRO A 69 -22.57 18.23 12.89
CA PRO A 69 -21.33 18.86 12.48
C PRO A 69 -20.59 18.04 11.43
N PHE A 70 -19.95 18.74 10.49
CA PHE A 70 -19.04 18.11 9.54
C PHE A 70 -17.71 17.79 10.24
N PRO A 71 -17.09 16.62 10.00
CA PRO A 71 -15.85 16.26 10.68
C PRO A 71 -14.69 17.19 10.30
N PRO A 72 -13.85 17.61 11.26
CA PRO A 72 -12.77 18.55 11.00
C PRO A 72 -11.74 17.94 10.03
N MET A 73 -11.66 18.45 8.81
CA MET A 73 -10.75 17.93 7.78
C MET A 73 -9.32 18.41 7.96
N SER A 74 -8.36 17.60 7.51
CA SER A 74 -7.00 18.03 7.21
C SER A 74 -6.90 18.48 5.75
N PRO A 75 -6.01 19.43 5.41
CA PRO A 75 -5.75 19.79 4.00
C PRO A 75 -5.32 18.55 3.21
N MET A 76 -5.89 18.36 2.02
CA MET A 76 -5.59 17.25 1.12
C MET A 76 -5.56 17.74 -0.31
N ASP A 77 -4.50 17.37 -1.03
CA ASP A 77 -4.33 17.70 -2.45
C ASP A 77 -5.00 16.66 -3.35
N GLU A 78 -5.10 15.38 -2.93
CA GLU A 78 -5.71 14.29 -3.71
C GLU A 78 -6.46 13.28 -2.81
N PRO A 79 -7.81 13.25 -2.83
CA PRO A 79 -8.62 12.39 -1.97
C PRO A 79 -9.03 11.05 -2.59
N TRP A 80 -8.75 10.81 -3.87
CA TRP A 80 -9.02 9.53 -4.52
C TRP A 80 -7.81 8.61 -4.39
N LEU A 81 -8.01 7.41 -3.84
CA LEU A 81 -6.98 6.37 -3.76
C LEU A 81 -6.91 5.57 -5.07
N ASP A 82 -8.08 5.33 -5.68
CA ASP A 82 -8.29 4.68 -6.96
C ASP A 82 -9.68 5.09 -7.51
N PRO A 83 -10.09 4.67 -8.72
CA PRO A 83 -11.39 5.05 -9.28
C PRO A 83 -12.61 4.59 -8.47
N LEU A 84 -12.49 3.61 -7.57
CA LEU A 84 -13.56 3.08 -6.73
C LEU A 84 -13.51 3.62 -5.30
N THR A 85 -12.38 4.18 -4.86
CA THR A 85 -12.11 4.45 -3.45
C THR A 85 -11.73 5.91 -3.20
N PHE A 86 -12.51 6.59 -2.36
CA PHE A 86 -12.28 7.96 -1.93
C PHE A 86 -11.95 8.00 -0.43
N GLU A 87 -10.80 8.54 -0.07
CA GLU A 87 -10.35 8.72 1.32
C GLU A 87 -10.41 10.20 1.71
N LEU A 88 -10.98 10.48 2.89
CA LEU A 88 -11.01 11.78 3.53
C LEU A 88 -10.21 11.74 4.84
N LYS A 89 -9.10 12.49 4.91
CA LYS A 89 -8.31 12.65 6.15
C LYS A 89 -9.01 13.63 7.09
N VAL A 90 -9.23 13.17 8.31
CA VAL A 90 -9.86 13.94 9.38
C VAL A 90 -8.86 14.13 10.52
N LYS A 91 -8.97 15.29 11.18
CA LYS A 91 -8.26 15.57 12.42
C LYS A 91 -8.89 14.79 13.56
N THR A 92 -8.22 14.79 14.71
CA THR A 92 -8.77 14.24 15.95
C THR A 92 -10.20 14.72 16.17
N LEU A 93 -11.09 13.75 16.34
CA LEU A 93 -12.53 13.99 16.46
C LEU A 93 -12.90 14.29 17.91
N GLN A 94 -13.97 15.05 18.12
CA GLN A 94 -14.47 15.32 19.47
C GLN A 94 -15.12 14.06 20.06
N PRO A 95 -14.88 13.71 21.33
CA PRO A 95 -15.56 12.60 21.99
C PRO A 95 -17.09 12.77 22.03
N GLY A 96 -17.83 11.67 22.00
CA GLY A 96 -19.30 11.64 22.15
C GLY A 96 -20.07 12.46 21.10
N THR A 97 -19.48 12.71 19.93
CA THR A 97 -20.00 13.63 18.92
C THR A 97 -20.46 12.87 17.70
N THR A 98 -21.70 13.11 17.27
CA THR A 98 -22.22 12.61 15.98
C THR A 98 -21.82 13.56 14.86
N TYR A 99 -21.11 13.03 13.87
CA TYR A 99 -20.69 13.73 12.65
C TYR A 99 -21.54 13.28 11.46
N ALA A 100 -21.68 14.17 10.45
CA ALA A 100 -22.32 13.83 9.18
C ALA A 100 -21.56 14.40 7.98
N ILE A 101 -21.53 13.62 6.90
CA ILE A 101 -20.95 13.97 5.60
C ILE A 101 -22.01 13.72 4.55
N GLN A 102 -22.37 14.76 3.80
CA GLN A 102 -23.25 14.60 2.63
C GLN A 102 -22.41 14.55 1.35
N LEU A 103 -22.58 13.49 0.57
CA LEU A 103 -22.03 13.30 -0.76
C LEU A 103 -23.02 13.82 -1.78
N ASN A 104 -22.57 14.78 -2.60
CA ASN A 104 -23.40 15.52 -3.55
C ASN A 104 -24.56 16.29 -2.88
N GLY A 105 -25.18 17.18 -3.64
CA GLY A 105 -26.36 17.93 -3.24
C GLY A 105 -27.16 18.34 -4.46
N ASN A 106 -28.29 19.02 -4.24
CA ASN A 106 -29.18 19.41 -5.34
C ASN A 106 -28.51 20.30 -6.41
N LYS A 107 -27.44 21.03 -6.05
CA LYS A 107 -26.69 21.93 -6.94
C LYS A 107 -25.25 21.52 -7.23
N ARG A 108 -24.61 20.71 -6.37
CA ARG A 108 -23.20 20.27 -6.52
C ARG A 108 -23.19 18.75 -6.64
N LYS A 109 -22.73 18.24 -7.78
CA LYS A 109 -22.74 16.81 -8.12
C LYS A 109 -21.35 16.38 -8.55
N GLY A 110 -20.41 16.43 -7.63
CA GLY A 110 -18.99 16.19 -7.90
C GLY A 110 -18.62 14.71 -7.91
N PHE A 111 -19.31 13.85 -7.13
CA PHE A 111 -19.18 12.40 -7.27
C PHE A 111 -19.96 11.93 -8.49
N VAL A 112 -19.25 11.52 -9.52
CA VAL A 112 -19.78 11.21 -10.85
C VAL A 112 -19.08 9.98 -11.41
N ALA A 113 -19.81 9.09 -12.08
CA ALA A 113 -19.25 7.93 -12.75
C ALA A 113 -18.29 8.35 -13.90
N ALA A 114 -17.16 7.66 -14.03
CA ALA A 114 -16.13 7.99 -15.02
C ALA A 114 -16.59 7.78 -16.48
N GLN A 115 -17.39 6.74 -16.72
CA GLN A 115 -17.79 6.33 -18.07
C GLN A 115 -19.03 7.09 -18.57
N ASP A 116 -20.13 7.05 -17.82
CA ASP A 116 -21.43 7.58 -18.26
C ASP A 116 -21.75 8.98 -17.71
N GLN A 117 -20.85 9.53 -16.88
CA GLN A 117 -21.00 10.84 -16.24
C GLN A 117 -22.30 11.01 -15.43
N LEU A 118 -22.89 9.90 -14.97
CA LEU A 118 -24.04 9.93 -14.08
C LEU A 118 -23.60 10.29 -12.65
N PRO A 119 -24.26 11.27 -12.01
CA PRO A 119 -23.90 11.69 -10.66
C PRO A 119 -24.45 10.71 -9.61
N LEU A 120 -23.67 10.49 -8.55
CA LEU A 120 -24.13 9.82 -7.33
C LEU A 120 -25.36 10.56 -6.77
N PRO A 121 -26.47 9.85 -6.47
CA PRO A 121 -27.59 10.43 -5.75
C PRO A 121 -27.15 11.06 -4.42
N VAL A 122 -27.90 12.05 -3.91
CA VAL A 122 -27.58 12.69 -2.64
C VAL A 122 -27.53 11.63 -1.54
N THR A 123 -26.35 11.40 -0.97
CA THR A 123 -26.09 10.31 -0.02
C THR A 123 -25.47 10.90 1.23
N THR A 124 -26.04 10.65 2.40
CA THR A 124 -25.52 11.17 3.68
C THR A 124 -25.02 10.03 4.54
N ILE A 125 -23.81 10.19 5.06
CA ILE A 125 -23.17 9.27 5.99
C ILE A 125 -23.10 9.96 7.35
N THR A 126 -23.38 9.21 8.41
CA THR A 126 -23.32 9.68 9.80
C THR A 126 -22.47 8.74 10.65
N PHE A 127 -21.82 9.21 11.70
CA PHE A 127 -21.17 8.34 12.69
C PHE A 127 -20.96 9.08 14.01
N THR A 128 -20.84 8.36 15.13
CA THR A 128 -20.71 8.92 16.49
C THR A 128 -19.44 8.40 17.16
N THR A 129 -18.65 9.31 17.72
CA THR A 129 -17.40 8.97 18.41
C THR A 129 -17.63 8.52 19.86
N ALA A 130 -16.69 7.74 20.41
CA ALA A 130 -16.71 7.31 21.80
C ALA A 130 -16.67 8.50 22.78
N ALA A 131 -17.38 8.40 23.91
CA ALA A 131 -17.36 9.42 24.97
C ALA A 131 -16.00 9.44 25.73
N GLU A 132 -15.61 10.60 26.25
CA GLU A 132 -14.33 10.80 26.92
C GLU A 132 -14.24 9.96 28.21
N GLY A 133 -13.26 9.05 28.30
CA GLY A 133 -12.98 8.27 29.52
C GLY A 133 -12.91 6.74 29.39
N VAL A 134 -12.89 6.15 28.18
CA VAL A 134 -12.76 4.70 28.00
C VAL A 134 -11.41 4.31 27.40
N LEU A 135 -10.47 3.84 28.25
CA LEU A 135 -9.23 3.11 27.90
C LEU A 135 -8.89 2.10 29.04
N PRO A 136 -8.07 1.04 28.81
CA PRO A 136 -8.45 -0.37 28.74
C PRO A 136 -8.41 -1.14 30.09
N ALA A 137 -8.98 -2.36 30.07
CA ALA A 137 -9.37 -3.21 31.20
C ALA A 137 -8.32 -3.49 32.30
N ASP A 138 -8.66 -3.27 33.58
CA ASP A 138 -8.85 -4.31 34.60
C ASP A 138 -9.22 -3.72 35.98
N LYS A 139 -10.12 -4.41 36.69
CA LYS A 139 -10.56 -4.30 38.11
C LYS A 139 -12.02 -3.88 38.34
N ALA A 140 -12.76 -4.87 38.82
CA ALA A 140 -14.14 -4.79 39.27
C ALA A 140 -14.34 -3.97 40.56
N LYS A 141 -15.34 -3.09 40.58
CA LYS A 141 -16.38 -2.97 41.62
C LYS A 141 -17.52 -2.03 41.16
N PRO A 142 -18.74 -2.14 41.72
CA PRO A 142 -19.99 -1.96 40.99
C PRO A 142 -20.51 -0.52 41.05
N ALA A 143 -21.32 -0.17 40.04
CA ALA A 143 -22.01 1.11 39.94
C ALA A 143 -23.05 1.31 41.08
N PRO A 144 -23.32 2.56 41.50
CA PRO A 144 -24.35 2.88 42.49
C PRO A 144 -25.75 2.64 41.93
N GLN A 145 -26.59 2.03 42.75
CA GLN A 145 -28.02 1.81 42.51
C GLN A 145 -28.78 3.13 42.42
N VAL A 146 -29.64 3.26 41.41
CA VAL A 146 -30.76 4.22 41.42
C VAL A 146 -31.97 3.51 42.04
N GLN A 147 -32.48 4.08 43.12
CA GLN A 147 -33.61 3.60 43.91
C GLN A 147 -34.97 4.03 43.32
N GLY A 148 -35.97 3.15 43.52
CA GLY A 148 -37.42 3.43 43.45
C GLY A 148 -38.11 2.44 42.51
N ALA A 149 -38.84 1.40 42.94
CA ALA A 149 -39.89 1.35 43.96
C ALA A 149 -39.99 -0.06 44.65
N PRO A 150 -40.88 -0.28 45.64
CA PRO A 150 -40.59 -1.00 46.91
C PRO A 150 -40.66 -2.54 46.87
N PRO A 151 -40.08 -3.22 47.88
CA PRO A 151 -40.04 -4.68 47.95
C PRO A 151 -41.27 -5.25 48.67
N LEU A 152 -41.77 -6.38 48.19
CA LEU A 152 -42.55 -7.31 49.00
C LEU A 152 -41.73 -8.59 49.21
N ALA A 153 -41.66 -8.97 50.49
CA ALA A 153 -40.74 -9.92 51.06
C ALA A 153 -41.14 -11.39 50.84
N ASN A 154 -40.09 -12.22 50.79
CA ASN A 154 -39.96 -13.64 51.11
C ASN A 154 -41.21 -14.49 51.39
N SER A 155 -41.34 -15.60 50.67
CA SER A 155 -41.63 -16.90 51.28
C SER A 155 -41.24 -18.07 50.37
N GLN A 156 -40.62 -19.06 50.98
CA GLN A 156 -40.25 -20.36 50.44
C GLN A 156 -41.44 -21.13 49.84
N GLY A 157 -41.14 -21.99 48.86
CA GLY A 157 -41.84 -23.25 48.66
C GLY A 157 -43.11 -23.20 47.82
N ASN A 158 -42.97 -23.41 46.51
CA ASN A 158 -43.67 -24.51 45.83
C ASN A 158 -43.08 -24.73 44.44
N GLN A 159 -42.91 -26.00 44.08
CA GLN A 159 -42.65 -26.42 42.71
C GLN A 159 -43.84 -25.98 41.86
N ASP A 160 -43.57 -25.18 40.82
CA ASP A 160 -44.48 -25.00 39.69
C ASP A 160 -43.76 -25.58 38.45
N PRO A 161 -44.26 -26.69 37.87
CA PRO A 161 -43.59 -27.41 36.79
C PRO A 161 -43.94 -26.81 35.42
N THR A 162 -43.66 -25.52 35.20
CA THR A 162 -43.92 -24.85 33.90
C THR A 162 -43.08 -23.58 33.74
N ALA A 163 -41.77 -23.71 33.80
CA ALA A 163 -40.86 -22.73 33.21
C ALA A 163 -39.94 -23.48 32.25
N ASN A 164 -40.42 -23.68 31.02
CA ASN A 164 -39.57 -24.03 29.89
C ASN A 164 -38.47 -22.96 29.81
N GLY A 165 -37.29 -23.31 30.31
CA GLY A 165 -36.12 -22.45 30.33
C GLY A 165 -35.80 -22.03 28.90
N MET A 166 -35.99 -20.74 28.62
CA MET A 166 -35.49 -20.12 27.41
C MET A 166 -33.97 -20.34 27.35
N GLN A 167 -33.52 -21.35 26.60
CA GLN A 167 -32.10 -21.58 26.31
C GLN A 167 -31.61 -20.40 25.46
N GLN A 168 -31.14 -19.36 26.14
CA GLN A 168 -30.51 -18.22 25.50
C GLN A 168 -29.15 -18.69 24.93
N LEU A 169 -28.89 -18.42 23.65
CA LEU A 169 -27.61 -18.69 23.00
C LEU A 169 -26.48 -18.17 23.91
N ARG A 170 -25.51 -19.02 24.26
CA ARG A 170 -24.43 -18.65 25.18
C ARG A 170 -23.08 -18.80 24.48
N ILE A 171 -22.20 -17.81 24.67
CA ILE A 171 -20.78 -17.86 24.36
C ILE A 171 -20.07 -17.18 25.53
N ASP A 172 -19.18 -17.88 26.23
CA ASP A 172 -18.44 -17.31 27.36
C ASP A 172 -16.97 -17.09 27.02
N ARG A 173 -16.36 -16.15 27.75
CA ARG A 173 -14.91 -15.96 27.79
C ARG A 173 -14.21 -17.25 28.25
N GLY A 174 -13.10 -17.58 27.59
CA GLY A 174 -12.27 -18.76 27.86
C GLY A 174 -12.76 -20.02 27.15
N TRP A 175 -13.90 -19.98 26.45
CA TRP A 175 -14.32 -21.10 25.62
C TRP A 175 -13.37 -21.28 24.45
N ARG A 176 -13.10 -22.56 24.15
CA ARG A 176 -12.15 -22.95 23.12
C ARG A 176 -12.80 -23.84 22.08
N PHE A 177 -12.43 -23.60 20.83
CA PHE A 177 -12.92 -24.35 19.68
C PHE A 177 -11.74 -24.73 18.80
N LYS A 178 -11.69 -25.97 18.36
CA LYS A 178 -10.80 -26.38 17.28
C LYS A 178 -11.52 -26.13 15.96
N VAL A 179 -11.00 -25.22 15.15
CA VAL A 179 -11.61 -24.79 13.90
C VAL A 179 -10.78 -25.32 12.73
N THR A 180 -11.45 -25.98 11.79
CA THR A 180 -10.89 -26.32 10.49
C THR A 180 -11.62 -25.52 9.42
N ARG A 181 -10.89 -24.71 8.66
CA ARG A 181 -11.39 -24.03 7.47
C ARG A 181 -10.76 -24.63 6.23
N SER A 182 -11.55 -24.79 5.19
CA SER A 182 -11.08 -25.27 3.90
C SER A 182 -11.80 -24.54 2.78
N ILE A 183 -11.04 -24.04 1.82
CA ILE A 183 -11.53 -23.43 0.60
C ILE A 183 -10.88 -24.18 -0.53
N GLY A 184 -11.66 -24.77 -1.42
CA GLY A 184 -11.14 -25.52 -2.55
C GLY A 184 -11.92 -25.23 -3.81
N PHE A 185 -11.23 -25.20 -4.93
CA PHE A 185 -11.83 -25.08 -6.24
C PHE A 185 -11.12 -25.98 -7.23
N GLU A 186 -11.89 -26.58 -8.13
CA GLU A 186 -11.38 -27.39 -9.22
C GLU A 186 -12.18 -27.13 -10.49
N GLY A 187 -11.52 -26.97 -11.61
CA GLY A 187 -12.20 -26.65 -12.84
C GLY A 187 -11.33 -26.71 -14.06
N THR A 188 -11.92 -26.26 -15.15
CA THR A 188 -11.28 -26.16 -16.45
C THR A 188 -11.50 -24.76 -16.99
N GLU A 189 -10.41 -24.12 -17.38
CA GLU A 189 -10.41 -22.93 -18.20
C GLU A 189 -10.35 -23.36 -19.67
N SER A 190 -11.29 -22.87 -20.48
CA SER A 190 -11.40 -23.18 -21.90
C SER A 190 -11.16 -21.93 -22.73
N TYR A 191 -10.28 -22.03 -23.72
CA TYR A 191 -9.96 -20.94 -24.64
C TYR A 191 -10.59 -21.17 -26.02
N GLN A 192 -10.84 -20.09 -26.77
CA GLN A 192 -11.39 -20.19 -28.14
C GLN A 192 -10.54 -21.06 -29.10
N THR A 193 -9.27 -21.29 -28.78
CA THR A 193 -8.32 -22.10 -29.56
C THR A 193 -8.46 -23.62 -29.37
N VAL A 194 -9.52 -24.11 -28.72
CA VAL A 194 -9.77 -25.54 -28.38
C VAL A 194 -8.81 -26.07 -27.28
N GLU A 195 -7.95 -25.22 -26.72
CA GLU A 195 -7.11 -25.57 -25.57
C GLU A 195 -7.92 -25.48 -24.25
N GLN A 196 -7.73 -26.48 -23.39
CA GLN A 196 -8.33 -26.56 -22.07
C GLN A 196 -7.24 -26.74 -21.01
N ALA A 197 -7.23 -25.89 -19.99
CA ALA A 197 -6.32 -25.95 -18.86
C ALA A 197 -7.10 -26.31 -17.59
N ALA A 198 -6.72 -27.40 -16.93
CA ALA A 198 -7.28 -27.74 -15.63
C ALA A 198 -6.59 -26.90 -14.54
N PHE A 199 -7.37 -26.42 -13.58
CA PHE A 199 -6.85 -25.81 -12.37
C PHE A 199 -7.48 -26.47 -11.15
N ARG A 200 -6.70 -26.54 -10.07
CA ARG A 200 -7.19 -27.01 -8.78
C ARG A 200 -6.43 -26.27 -7.68
N SER A 201 -7.16 -25.81 -6.67
CA SER A 201 -6.60 -25.22 -5.47
C SER A 201 -7.34 -25.73 -4.24
N LEU A 202 -6.62 -25.90 -3.14
CA LEU A 202 -7.16 -26.26 -1.84
C LEU A 202 -6.35 -25.58 -0.75
N GLN A 203 -6.96 -24.58 -0.14
CA GLN A 203 -6.51 -24.00 1.11
C GLN A 203 -7.11 -24.79 2.27
N LYS A 204 -6.28 -25.14 3.26
CA LYS A 204 -6.73 -25.75 4.51
C LYS A 204 -5.99 -25.12 5.69
N VAL A 205 -6.76 -24.61 6.64
CA VAL A 205 -6.26 -23.99 7.86
C VAL A 205 -6.91 -24.65 9.07
N VAL A 206 -6.10 -24.99 10.06
CA VAL A 206 -6.54 -25.54 11.34
C VAL A 206 -5.98 -24.65 12.44
N PHE A 207 -6.84 -24.17 13.33
CA PHE A 207 -6.45 -23.34 14.46
C PHE A 207 -7.33 -23.60 15.67
N THR A 208 -6.80 -23.32 16.86
CA THR A 208 -7.60 -23.22 18.08
C THR A 208 -8.04 -21.77 18.26
N GLU A 209 -9.34 -21.54 18.45
CA GLU A 209 -9.90 -20.24 18.79
C GLU A 209 -10.26 -20.20 20.28
N GLU A 210 -9.66 -19.26 21.02
CA GLU A 210 -9.97 -18.94 22.41
C GLU A 210 -10.75 -17.63 22.47
N VAL A 211 -11.95 -17.66 23.04
CA VAL A 211 -12.79 -16.48 23.21
C VAL A 211 -12.23 -15.59 24.32
N LEU A 212 -11.75 -14.39 23.99
CA LEU A 212 -11.22 -13.45 24.96
C LEU A 212 -12.30 -12.48 25.46
N LYS A 213 -13.21 -12.08 24.58
CA LYS A 213 -14.29 -11.14 24.89
C LYS A 213 -15.54 -11.45 24.08
N THR A 214 -16.70 -11.31 24.72
CA THR A 214 -18.01 -11.46 24.08
C THR A 214 -18.84 -10.20 24.23
N ARG A 215 -19.71 -9.95 23.24
CA ARG A 215 -20.69 -8.85 23.25
C ARG A 215 -21.98 -9.36 22.61
N LEU A 216 -23.11 -9.24 23.30
CA LEU A 216 -24.44 -9.65 22.79
C LEU A 216 -24.44 -11.07 22.19
N ASN A 217 -23.81 -12.04 22.87
CA ASN A 217 -23.66 -13.44 22.42
C ASN A 217 -22.91 -13.63 21.09
N THR A 218 -22.06 -12.67 20.73
CA THR A 218 -21.08 -12.78 19.64
C THR A 218 -19.67 -12.66 20.19
N ILE A 219 -18.70 -13.23 19.47
CA ILE A 219 -17.27 -13.12 19.80
C ILE A 219 -16.79 -11.74 19.32
N ASP A 220 -16.36 -10.90 20.26
CA ASP A 220 -15.86 -9.53 20.02
C ASP A 220 -14.33 -9.55 19.88
N GLU A 221 -13.65 -10.41 20.64
CA GLU A 221 -12.21 -10.60 20.59
C GLU A 221 -11.87 -12.06 20.82
N ALA A 222 -10.96 -12.61 20.02
CA ALA A 222 -10.48 -13.98 20.14
C ALA A 222 -8.97 -14.07 19.90
N ARG A 223 -8.35 -15.08 20.50
CA ARG A 223 -7.00 -15.51 20.16
C ARG A 223 -7.08 -16.73 19.25
N ARG A 224 -6.35 -16.71 18.15
CA ARG A 224 -6.18 -17.85 17.25
C ARG A 224 -4.76 -18.37 17.36
N GLU A 225 -4.62 -19.64 17.66
CA GLU A 225 -3.34 -20.34 17.60
C GLU A 225 -3.38 -21.32 16.44
N VAL A 226 -2.54 -21.09 15.42
CA VAL A 226 -2.52 -21.88 14.20
C VAL A 226 -1.84 -23.22 14.47
N GLU A 227 -2.55 -24.32 14.19
CA GLU A 227 -1.97 -25.67 14.23
C GLU A 227 -1.33 -26.04 12.88
N SER A 228 -1.96 -25.65 11.77
CA SER A 228 -1.46 -25.87 10.41
C SER A 228 -2.17 -24.95 9.43
N ALA A 229 -1.47 -24.41 8.42
CA ALA A 229 -2.05 -23.60 7.37
C ALA A 229 -1.35 -23.87 6.04
N HIS A 230 -2.04 -24.52 5.11
CA HIS A 230 -1.46 -24.99 3.85
C HIS A 230 -2.34 -24.61 2.66
N LEU A 231 -1.72 -24.11 1.60
CA LEU A 231 -2.31 -23.94 0.29
C LEU A 231 -1.76 -25.02 -0.65
N HIS A 232 -2.65 -25.75 -1.31
CA HIS A 232 -2.30 -26.73 -2.32
C HIS A 232 -2.78 -26.24 -3.67
N SER A 233 -1.91 -26.01 -4.65
CA SER A 233 -2.28 -25.57 -5.99
C SER A 233 -1.75 -26.52 -7.06
N LEU A 234 -2.50 -26.74 -8.13
CA LEU A 234 -2.08 -27.58 -9.23
C LEU A 234 -1.02 -26.84 -10.06
N ASP A 235 0.17 -27.44 -10.17
CA ASP A 235 1.17 -26.98 -11.13
C ASP A 235 0.75 -27.43 -12.54
N PRO A 236 0.45 -26.48 -13.46
CA PRO A 236 0.01 -26.81 -14.81
C PRO A 236 1.07 -27.53 -15.66
N GLN A 237 2.36 -27.42 -15.31
CA GLN A 237 3.45 -28.10 -16.02
C GLN A 237 3.74 -29.49 -15.49
N ALA A 238 3.77 -29.65 -14.16
CA ALA A 238 4.02 -30.94 -13.53
C ALA A 238 2.77 -31.83 -13.47
N GLY A 239 1.57 -31.24 -13.55
CA GLY A 239 0.29 -31.92 -13.32
C GLY A 239 0.15 -32.46 -11.89
N GLN A 240 0.92 -31.93 -10.95
CA GLN A 240 0.95 -32.34 -9.54
C GLN A 240 0.51 -31.18 -8.64
N MET A 241 -0.08 -31.50 -7.49
CA MET A 241 -0.39 -30.49 -6.47
C MET A 241 0.90 -30.08 -5.76
N MET A 242 1.22 -28.79 -5.79
CA MET A 242 2.24 -28.16 -4.97
C MET A 242 1.64 -27.75 -3.63
N GLU A 243 2.37 -27.99 -2.55
CA GLU A 243 1.99 -27.56 -1.20
C GLU A 243 2.84 -26.35 -0.79
N GLN A 244 2.19 -25.33 -0.24
CA GLN A 244 2.79 -24.14 0.33
C GLN A 244 2.28 -23.95 1.75
N GLU A 245 3.19 -23.88 2.72
CA GLU A 245 2.86 -23.45 4.08
C GLU A 245 2.61 -21.94 4.08
N MET A 246 1.46 -21.51 4.63
CA MET A 246 1.05 -20.10 4.65
C MET A 246 1.66 -19.36 5.84
N VAL A 247 1.58 -19.97 7.02
CA VAL A 247 2.23 -19.51 8.25
C VAL A 247 2.71 -20.72 9.05
N PRO A 248 3.80 -20.59 9.82
CA PRO A 248 4.27 -21.67 10.67
C PRO A 248 3.23 -22.10 11.71
N ALA A 249 3.20 -23.39 12.03
CA ALA A 249 2.47 -23.89 13.19
C ALA A 249 2.94 -23.19 14.49
N GLY A 250 1.99 -22.87 15.37
CA GLY A 250 2.21 -22.12 16.60
C GLY A 250 2.12 -20.59 16.45
N THR A 251 1.93 -20.08 15.23
CA THR A 251 1.66 -18.65 15.01
C THR A 251 0.38 -18.24 15.74
N ARG A 252 0.42 -17.11 16.47
CA ARG A 252 -0.71 -16.60 17.26
C ARG A 252 -1.20 -15.27 16.74
N PHE A 253 -2.50 -15.19 16.54
CA PHE A 253 -3.18 -13.97 16.16
C PHE A 253 -4.17 -13.55 17.24
N ARG A 254 -4.35 -12.25 17.39
CA ARG A 254 -5.46 -11.67 18.11
C ARG A 254 -6.41 -11.04 17.09
N VAL A 255 -7.67 -11.41 17.16
CA VAL A 255 -8.68 -11.04 16.17
C VAL A 255 -9.77 -10.24 16.87
N ASN A 256 -10.03 -9.04 16.36
CA ASN A 256 -11.06 -8.15 16.91
C ASN A 256 -12.22 -8.04 15.92
N HIS A 257 -13.37 -8.60 16.28
CA HIS A 257 -14.58 -8.54 15.48
C HIS A 257 -15.41 -7.33 15.87
N SER A 258 -15.70 -6.47 14.91
CA SER A 258 -16.62 -5.36 15.09
C SER A 258 -17.83 -5.47 14.15
N PRO A 259 -18.92 -4.73 14.41
CA PRO A 259 -19.99 -4.57 13.43
C PRO A 259 -19.54 -4.00 12.07
N HIS A 260 -18.33 -3.42 11.99
CA HIS A 260 -17.82 -2.66 10.84
C HIS A 260 -16.64 -3.35 10.11
N GLY A 261 -16.29 -4.57 10.51
CA GLY A 261 -15.16 -5.33 9.97
C GLY A 261 -14.37 -6.05 11.06
N THR A 262 -13.41 -6.86 10.64
CA THR A 262 -12.49 -7.55 11.54
C THR A 262 -11.08 -7.01 11.35
N THR A 263 -10.37 -6.79 12.45
CA THR A 263 -8.93 -6.44 12.43
C THR A 263 -8.10 -7.59 13.00
N LEU A 264 -6.91 -7.78 12.42
CA LEU A 264 -6.00 -8.88 12.73
C LEU A 264 -4.72 -8.31 13.33
N PHE A 265 -4.27 -8.85 14.45
CA PHE A 265 -3.02 -8.47 15.11
C PHE A 265 -2.14 -9.70 15.29
N ASP A 266 -0.83 -9.52 15.18
CA ASP A 266 0.14 -10.48 15.69
C ASP A 266 0.08 -10.44 17.23
N ASP A 267 -0.28 -11.57 17.86
CA ASP A 267 -0.47 -11.66 19.32
C ASP A 267 0.87 -11.49 20.07
N SER A 268 2.01 -11.76 19.42
CA SER A 268 3.34 -11.67 20.03
C SER A 268 3.88 -10.24 20.06
N SER A 269 3.67 -9.49 18.99
CA SER A 269 4.19 -8.12 18.84
C SER A 269 3.14 -7.05 19.16
N GLY A 270 1.85 -7.39 19.11
CA GLY A 270 0.73 -6.47 19.24
C GLY A 270 0.52 -5.56 18.02
N GLN A 271 1.29 -5.76 16.94
CA GLN A 271 1.15 -4.99 15.71
C GLN A 271 -0.04 -5.47 14.89
N GLU A 272 -0.72 -4.52 14.24
CA GLU A 272 -1.80 -4.80 13.30
C GLU A 272 -1.23 -5.35 11.99
N ILE A 273 -1.86 -6.40 11.46
CA ILE A 273 -1.50 -7.06 10.23
C ILE A 273 -2.38 -6.50 9.11
N TRP A 274 -1.74 -5.90 8.11
CA TRP A 274 -2.38 -5.29 6.94
C TRP A 274 -2.23 -6.11 5.66
N ASP A 275 -1.50 -7.22 5.73
CA ASP A 275 -1.35 -8.15 4.62
C ASP A 275 -2.72 -8.74 4.25
N VAL A 276 -3.16 -8.45 3.03
CA VAL A 276 -4.53 -8.74 2.57
C VAL A 276 -4.79 -10.25 2.54
N ASP A 277 -3.81 -11.05 2.12
CA ASP A 277 -3.93 -12.51 2.07
C ASP A 277 -4.05 -13.10 3.48
N MET A 278 -3.23 -12.59 4.40
CA MET A 278 -3.28 -12.98 5.81
C MET A 278 -4.60 -12.57 6.48
N VAL A 279 -5.08 -11.37 6.19
CA VAL A 279 -6.36 -10.87 6.71
C VAL A 279 -7.52 -11.70 6.14
N ALA A 280 -7.56 -11.97 4.83
CA ALA A 280 -8.61 -12.77 4.21
C ALA A 280 -8.69 -14.19 4.79
N VAL A 281 -7.55 -14.77 5.18
CA VAL A 281 -7.47 -16.14 5.69
C VAL A 281 -7.76 -16.21 7.20
N PHE A 282 -7.16 -15.31 7.99
CA PHE A 282 -7.11 -15.38 9.45
C PHE A 282 -7.95 -14.33 10.17
N ALA A 283 -8.56 -13.37 9.48
CA ALA A 283 -9.52 -12.44 10.08
C ALA A 283 -10.97 -12.95 10.10
N PRO A 284 -11.53 -13.68 9.11
CA PRO A 284 -12.95 -14.06 9.08
C PRO A 284 -13.52 -14.56 10.42
N PRO A 285 -14.72 -14.13 10.85
CA PRO A 285 -15.31 -14.55 12.11
C PRO A 285 -15.65 -16.06 12.10
N MET A 286 -15.49 -16.74 13.24
CA MET A 286 -15.98 -18.12 13.38
C MET A 286 -17.51 -18.18 13.32
N VAL A 287 -18.20 -17.11 13.74
CA VAL A 287 -19.66 -17.02 13.74
C VAL A 287 -20.11 -16.03 12.65
N PRO A 288 -20.43 -16.49 11.44
CA PRO A 288 -21.00 -15.63 10.41
C PRO A 288 -22.43 -15.21 10.78
N ARG A 289 -22.92 -14.10 10.22
CA ARG A 289 -24.23 -13.51 10.59
C ARG A 289 -25.33 -13.96 9.64
N LEU A 290 -25.44 -15.27 9.42
CA LEU A 290 -26.30 -15.88 8.38
C LEU A 290 -27.64 -16.40 8.87
N TRP A 291 -27.98 -16.23 10.14
CA TRP A 291 -29.27 -16.64 10.70
C TRP A 291 -29.82 -15.55 11.63
N PRO A 292 -31.15 -15.49 11.82
CA PRO A 292 -31.77 -14.53 12.72
C PRO A 292 -31.34 -14.77 14.18
N GLN A 293 -31.27 -13.68 14.94
CA GLN A 293 -31.06 -13.72 16.38
C GLN A 293 -32.35 -14.22 17.05
N GLY A 294 -32.29 -15.33 17.78
CA GLY A 294 -33.44 -15.92 18.46
C GLY A 294 -33.50 -17.44 18.35
N LEU A 295 -34.60 -18.02 18.85
CA LEU A 295 -34.81 -19.46 18.78
C LEU A 295 -35.18 -19.86 17.34
N LEU A 296 -34.37 -20.72 16.74
CA LEU A 296 -34.63 -21.29 15.43
C LEU A 296 -35.74 -22.34 15.52
N GLN A 297 -36.65 -22.33 14.56
CA GLN A 297 -37.76 -23.28 14.47
C GLN A 297 -37.70 -24.05 13.16
N SER A 298 -38.03 -25.34 13.19
CA SER A 298 -38.12 -26.16 11.97
C SER A 298 -39.08 -25.53 10.96
N GLY A 299 -38.66 -25.46 9.70
CA GLY A 299 -39.40 -24.83 8.60
C GLY A 299 -39.26 -23.31 8.49
N GLN A 300 -38.62 -22.63 9.46
CA GLN A 300 -38.37 -21.18 9.40
C GLN A 300 -37.50 -20.83 8.20
N LYS A 301 -37.88 -19.80 7.42
CA LYS A 301 -37.18 -19.34 6.21
C LYS A 301 -36.77 -17.88 6.30
N TRP A 302 -35.64 -17.54 5.69
CA TRP A 302 -35.17 -16.16 5.54
C TRP A 302 -34.23 -16.04 4.33
N SER A 303 -33.97 -14.82 3.91
CA SER A 303 -33.03 -14.53 2.83
C SER A 303 -32.31 -13.20 3.06
N TYR A 304 -31.13 -13.06 2.47
CA TYR A 304 -30.35 -11.81 2.44
C TYR A 304 -29.91 -11.52 1.02
N GLN A 305 -29.78 -10.23 0.68
CA GLN A 305 -29.46 -9.81 -0.68
C GLN A 305 -28.50 -8.60 -0.71
N GLY A 306 -27.77 -8.46 -1.81
CA GLY A 306 -26.95 -7.28 -2.10
C GLY A 306 -25.85 -7.07 -1.05
N ALA A 307 -25.64 -5.80 -0.65
CA ALA A 307 -24.62 -5.42 0.33
C ALA A 307 -24.82 -6.08 1.71
N GLU A 308 -26.08 -6.35 2.10
CA GLU A 308 -26.37 -7.04 3.36
C GLU A 308 -25.78 -8.46 3.40
N LEU A 309 -25.72 -9.13 2.24
CA LEU A 309 -25.12 -10.47 2.14
C LEU A 309 -23.59 -10.42 2.30
N VAL A 310 -22.97 -9.39 1.74
CA VAL A 310 -21.50 -9.19 1.79
C VAL A 310 -21.01 -9.08 3.22
N ASP A 311 -21.70 -8.29 4.04
CA ASP A 311 -21.35 -8.10 5.46
C ASP A 311 -21.57 -9.35 6.34
N ARG A 312 -22.31 -10.35 5.83
CA ARG A 312 -22.76 -11.51 6.63
C ARG A 312 -21.97 -12.79 6.41
N ILE A 313 -21.50 -13.07 5.19
CA ILE A 313 -20.82 -14.34 4.87
C ILE A 313 -19.44 -14.38 5.50
N GLY A 314 -18.63 -13.32 5.34
CA GLY A 314 -17.32 -13.10 5.98
C GLY A 314 -16.24 -14.18 5.76
N LEU A 315 -16.60 -15.37 5.26
CA LEU A 315 -15.77 -16.55 5.04
C LEU A 315 -15.20 -16.64 3.62
N ILE A 316 -15.79 -15.89 2.69
CA ILE A 316 -15.37 -15.73 1.29
C ILE A 316 -15.70 -14.31 0.83
N ASP A 317 -14.88 -13.78 -0.06
CA ASP A 317 -15.06 -12.44 -0.63
C ASP A 317 -16.12 -12.46 -1.72
N VAL A 318 -17.33 -12.08 -1.33
CA VAL A 318 -18.51 -12.06 -2.21
C VAL A 318 -18.84 -10.64 -2.65
N LEU A 319 -19.25 -10.50 -3.91
CA LEU A 319 -19.63 -9.24 -4.54
C LEU A 319 -21.16 -9.15 -4.71
N GLY A 320 -21.88 -9.26 -3.58
CA GLY A 320 -23.34 -9.17 -3.53
C GLY A 320 -24.07 -10.51 -3.73
N GLY A 321 -25.23 -10.48 -4.42
CA GLY A 321 -26.02 -11.68 -4.71
C GLY A 321 -27.17 -11.94 -3.74
N THR A 322 -27.61 -13.20 -3.68
CA THR A 322 -28.77 -13.68 -2.91
C THR A 322 -28.41 -14.95 -2.16
N ILE A 323 -28.81 -15.03 -0.89
CA ILE A 323 -28.83 -16.28 -0.13
C ILE A 323 -30.25 -16.54 0.38
N GLU A 324 -30.73 -17.76 0.17
CA GLU A 324 -32.02 -18.22 0.68
C GLU A 324 -31.78 -19.39 1.61
N LEU A 325 -32.28 -19.30 2.84
CA LEU A 325 -32.02 -20.26 3.90
C LEU A 325 -33.32 -20.69 4.58
N HIS A 326 -33.35 -21.92 5.06
CA HIS A 326 -34.40 -22.41 5.92
C HIS A 326 -33.88 -23.45 6.90
N VAL A 327 -34.51 -23.54 8.08
CA VAL A 327 -34.29 -24.68 8.98
C VAL A 327 -34.99 -25.89 8.38
N ALA A 328 -34.22 -26.85 7.89
CA ALA A 328 -34.75 -28.09 7.32
C ALA A 328 -35.26 -29.01 8.41
N ASP A 329 -34.49 -29.18 9.48
CA ASP A 329 -34.86 -29.99 10.64
C ASP A 329 -34.12 -29.55 11.91
N ILE A 330 -34.58 -30.02 13.07
CA ILE A 330 -33.90 -29.89 14.35
C ILE A 330 -33.77 -31.30 14.91
N THR A 331 -32.53 -31.79 14.99
CA THR A 331 -32.26 -33.16 15.44
C THR A 331 -31.06 -33.20 16.39
N PRO A 332 -31.00 -34.17 17.31
CA PRO A 332 -29.82 -34.37 18.15
C PRO A 332 -28.59 -34.72 17.31
N ASP A 333 -27.50 -33.97 17.50
CA ASP A 333 -26.22 -34.30 16.89
C ASP A 333 -25.66 -35.59 17.52
N PRO A 334 -25.27 -36.59 16.71
CA PRO A 334 -24.84 -37.89 17.21
C PRO A 334 -23.51 -37.85 17.97
N SER A 335 -22.69 -36.80 17.81
CA SER A 335 -21.38 -36.69 18.44
C SER A 335 -21.42 -35.99 19.81
N THR A 336 -22.38 -35.09 20.00
CA THR A 336 -22.48 -34.23 21.19
C THR A 336 -23.78 -34.43 21.97
N GLY A 337 -24.82 -34.99 21.34
CA GLY A 337 -26.17 -35.12 21.88
C GLY A 337 -26.96 -33.80 21.96
N LEU A 338 -26.40 -32.69 21.46
CA LEU A 338 -27.07 -31.40 21.46
C LEU A 338 -28.10 -31.34 20.33
N GLU A 339 -29.26 -30.73 20.57
CA GLU A 339 -30.21 -30.42 19.49
C GLU A 339 -29.55 -29.46 18.50
N VAL A 340 -29.50 -29.82 17.22
CA VAL A 340 -28.88 -29.03 16.16
C VAL A 340 -29.91 -28.65 15.12
N ALA A 341 -30.04 -27.35 14.87
CA ALA A 341 -30.78 -26.81 13.74
C ALA A 341 -29.95 -27.01 12.46
N GLN A 342 -30.48 -27.83 11.56
CA GLN A 342 -29.92 -28.07 10.24
C GLN A 342 -30.50 -27.05 9.27
N ILE A 343 -29.73 -26.02 8.95
CA ILE A 343 -30.11 -24.96 8.03
C ILE A 343 -29.63 -25.34 6.63
N ARG A 344 -30.52 -25.28 5.65
CA ARG A 344 -30.25 -25.61 4.25
C ARG A 344 -30.68 -24.47 3.34
N GLY A 345 -30.04 -24.37 2.19
CA GLY A 345 -30.37 -23.28 1.28
C GLY A 345 -29.52 -23.20 0.03
N ARG A 346 -29.58 -22.04 -0.62
CA ARG A 346 -28.85 -21.76 -1.85
C ARG A 346 -28.28 -20.35 -1.82
N LEU A 347 -27.04 -20.22 -2.25
CA LEU A 347 -26.28 -18.99 -2.43
C LEU A 347 -26.06 -18.79 -3.93
N VAL A 348 -26.44 -17.63 -4.45
CA VAL A 348 -26.10 -17.19 -5.80
C VAL A 348 -25.40 -15.85 -5.69
N THR A 349 -24.11 -15.83 -5.96
CA THR A 349 -23.26 -14.65 -5.76
C THR A 349 -22.18 -14.55 -6.84
N LYS A 350 -21.34 -13.53 -6.75
CA LYS A 350 -20.08 -13.44 -7.46
C LYS A 350 -18.96 -13.48 -6.43
N VAL A 351 -17.88 -14.20 -6.71
CA VAL A 351 -16.70 -14.30 -5.85
C VAL A 351 -15.54 -13.66 -6.58
N ASP A 352 -14.79 -12.82 -5.87
CA ASP A 352 -13.53 -12.27 -6.36
C ASP A 352 -12.40 -13.25 -6.03
N LEU A 353 -11.60 -13.59 -7.03
CA LEU A 353 -10.42 -14.46 -6.90
C LEU A 353 -9.14 -13.71 -7.31
N ASP A 354 -9.10 -12.40 -7.04
CA ASP A 354 -8.03 -11.42 -7.33
C ASP A 354 -7.82 -11.11 -8.82
N THR A 355 -7.73 -12.16 -9.65
CA THR A 355 -7.51 -12.03 -11.10
C THR A 355 -8.79 -12.12 -11.91
N VAL A 356 -9.86 -12.69 -11.33
CA VAL A 356 -11.13 -12.93 -12.03
C VAL A 356 -12.29 -12.93 -11.05
N VAL A 357 -13.41 -12.36 -11.47
CA VAL A 357 -14.70 -12.46 -10.77
C VAL A 357 -15.52 -13.58 -11.38
N LEU A 358 -15.85 -14.59 -10.59
CA LEU A 358 -16.66 -15.74 -11.02
C LEU A 358 -18.05 -15.70 -10.38
N GLY A 359 -19.08 -16.04 -11.15
CA GLY A 359 -20.38 -16.38 -10.59
C GLY A 359 -20.26 -17.66 -9.75
N PHE A 360 -20.87 -17.69 -8.57
CA PHE A 360 -20.89 -18.82 -7.66
C PHE A 360 -22.32 -19.17 -7.28
N ASP A 361 -22.75 -20.36 -7.69
CA ASP A 361 -24.09 -20.92 -7.40
C ASP A 361 -23.92 -22.18 -6.56
N ALA A 362 -24.25 -22.07 -5.28
CA ALA A 362 -23.88 -23.04 -4.26
C ALA A 362 -25.03 -23.45 -3.36
N ASN A 363 -25.05 -24.73 -2.99
CA ASN A 363 -25.85 -25.21 -1.89
C ASN A 363 -25.22 -24.76 -0.57
N VAL A 364 -26.08 -24.40 0.39
CA VAL A 364 -25.69 -23.98 1.73
C VAL A 364 -26.11 -25.05 2.72
N GLU A 365 -25.18 -25.47 3.56
CA GLU A 365 -25.44 -26.35 4.69
C GLU A 365 -24.81 -25.74 5.95
N ILE A 366 -25.63 -25.43 6.95
CA ILE A 366 -25.17 -24.89 8.24
C ILE A 366 -25.81 -25.71 9.36
N ASP A 367 -24.99 -26.15 10.31
CA ASP A 367 -25.45 -26.94 11.46
C ASP A 367 -25.15 -26.17 12.75
N ILE A 368 -26.20 -25.75 13.46
CA ILE A 368 -26.10 -24.88 14.65
C ILE A 368 -26.73 -25.55 15.85
N PRO A 369 -25.96 -25.85 16.91
CA PRO A 369 -26.53 -26.38 18.15
C PRO A 369 -27.40 -25.34 18.86
N LEU A 370 -28.61 -25.73 19.21
CA LEU A 370 -29.53 -24.93 20.00
C LEU A 370 -28.91 -24.65 21.37
N GLY A 371 -28.80 -23.37 21.72
CA GLY A 371 -28.15 -22.92 22.95
C GLY A 371 -26.66 -22.55 22.79
N LEU A 372 -26.02 -22.88 21.67
CA LEU A 372 -24.65 -22.46 21.34
C LEU A 372 -24.65 -21.48 20.17
N GLY A 373 -24.09 -20.30 20.37
CA GLY A 373 -23.98 -19.26 19.32
C GLY A 373 -22.93 -19.55 18.24
N VAL A 374 -22.34 -20.75 18.21
CA VAL A 374 -21.24 -21.13 17.30
C VAL A 374 -21.71 -22.31 16.43
N PRO A 375 -21.66 -22.19 15.09
CA PRO A 375 -22.04 -23.28 14.20
C PRO A 375 -21.00 -24.40 14.25
N PHE A 376 -21.44 -25.65 14.32
CA PHE A 376 -20.53 -26.81 14.17
C PHE A 376 -20.05 -26.97 12.74
N MET A 377 -20.88 -26.61 11.77
CA MET A 377 -20.52 -26.63 10.35
C MET A 377 -21.13 -25.43 9.62
N VAL A 378 -20.34 -24.84 8.72
CA VAL A 378 -20.81 -23.95 7.65
C VAL A 378 -20.18 -24.43 6.35
N LYS A 379 -21.01 -24.74 5.36
CA LYS A 379 -20.56 -25.26 4.07
C LYS A 379 -21.29 -24.57 2.92
N PHE A 380 -20.51 -24.12 1.94
CA PHE A 380 -20.97 -23.69 0.62
C PHE A 380 -20.38 -24.63 -0.41
N ASP A 381 -21.20 -25.25 -1.26
CA ASP A 381 -20.73 -26.22 -2.24
C ASP A 381 -21.49 -26.08 -3.56
N GLY A 382 -20.77 -25.76 -4.64
CA GLY A 382 -21.45 -25.41 -5.88
C GLY A 382 -20.55 -25.15 -7.08
N ARG A 383 -21.17 -24.56 -8.10
CA ARG A 383 -20.54 -24.29 -9.39
C ARG A 383 -20.00 -22.87 -9.42
N LEU A 384 -18.76 -22.74 -9.87
CA LEU A 384 -18.11 -21.49 -10.25
C LEU A 384 -18.14 -21.36 -11.77
N SER A 385 -18.53 -20.20 -12.28
CA SER A 385 -18.53 -19.95 -13.72
C SER A 385 -18.25 -18.50 -14.05
N GLY A 386 -17.43 -18.25 -15.06
CA GLY A 386 -17.14 -16.91 -15.54
C GLY A 386 -16.57 -16.94 -16.95
N SER A 387 -16.51 -15.79 -17.60
CA SER A 387 -15.88 -15.65 -18.91
C SER A 387 -15.28 -14.26 -19.02
N GLY A 388 -14.18 -14.16 -19.75
CA GLY A 388 -13.50 -12.90 -20.03
C GLY A 388 -12.72 -12.98 -21.32
N ALA A 389 -11.94 -11.96 -21.59
CA ALA A 389 -10.99 -11.96 -22.69
C ALA A 389 -9.70 -11.25 -22.26
N PHE A 390 -8.58 -11.71 -22.79
CA PHE A 390 -7.29 -11.03 -22.68
C PHE A 390 -6.65 -10.99 -24.06
N GLU A 391 -5.78 -10.02 -24.32
CA GLU A 391 -5.02 -9.98 -25.57
C GLU A 391 -3.85 -10.97 -25.49
N ASP A 392 -3.74 -11.83 -26.50
CA ASP A 392 -2.60 -12.73 -26.65
C ASP A 392 -1.34 -11.98 -27.12
N ASP A 393 -0.23 -12.71 -27.23
CA ASP A 393 1.07 -12.16 -27.63
C ASP A 393 1.09 -11.51 -29.04
N ARG A 394 0.00 -11.62 -29.81
CA ARG A 394 -0.19 -11.03 -31.14
C ARG A 394 -1.18 -9.86 -31.13
N GLY A 395 -1.63 -9.41 -29.95
CA GLY A 395 -2.67 -8.40 -29.79
C GLY A 395 -4.04 -8.90 -30.23
N GLN A 396 -4.24 -10.22 -30.31
CA GLN A 396 -5.52 -10.80 -30.68
C GLN A 396 -6.31 -11.09 -29.39
N GLU A 397 -7.53 -10.57 -29.32
CA GLU A 397 -8.42 -10.81 -28.20
C GLU A 397 -8.77 -12.32 -28.12
N LEU A 398 -8.36 -12.96 -27.03
CA LEU A 398 -8.54 -14.37 -26.78
C LEU A 398 -9.51 -14.55 -25.61
N ALA A 399 -10.74 -14.93 -25.95
CA ALA A 399 -11.76 -15.15 -24.93
C ALA A 399 -11.52 -16.47 -24.19
N TYR A 400 -11.76 -16.45 -22.89
CA TYR A 400 -11.72 -17.60 -22.01
C TYR A 400 -13.06 -17.79 -21.29
N ALA A 401 -13.36 -19.03 -20.97
CA ALA A 401 -14.49 -19.41 -20.13
C ALA A 401 -14.01 -20.35 -19.02
N ILE A 402 -14.43 -20.10 -17.79
CA ILE A 402 -14.11 -20.90 -16.63
C ILE A 402 -15.37 -21.64 -16.20
N GLU A 403 -15.24 -22.96 -16.06
CA GLU A 403 -16.20 -23.79 -15.36
C GLU A 403 -15.51 -24.58 -14.26
N ALA A 404 -15.96 -24.39 -13.02
CA ALA A 404 -15.37 -25.01 -11.85
C ALA A 404 -16.43 -25.46 -10.84
N LYS A 405 -15.99 -26.27 -9.90
CA LYS A 405 -16.67 -26.54 -8.64
C LYS A 405 -15.88 -25.88 -7.53
N GLY A 406 -16.59 -25.22 -6.62
CA GLY A 406 -16.02 -24.57 -5.44
C GLY A 406 -16.68 -25.08 -4.18
N THR A 407 -15.87 -25.35 -3.16
CA THR A 407 -16.34 -25.69 -1.82
C THR A 407 -15.66 -24.81 -0.79
N VAL A 408 -16.45 -24.26 0.11
CA VAL A 408 -16.01 -23.56 1.32
C VAL A 408 -16.57 -24.34 2.49
N LEU A 409 -15.73 -24.70 3.45
CA LEU A 409 -16.12 -25.48 4.62
C LEU A 409 -15.44 -24.91 5.87
N GLN A 410 -16.24 -24.67 6.91
CA GLN A 410 -15.77 -24.42 8.25
C GLN A 410 -16.39 -25.47 9.18
N ILE A 411 -15.57 -26.13 9.97
CA ILE A 411 -15.98 -27.01 11.07
C ILE A 411 -15.43 -26.45 12.37
N ALA A 412 -16.28 -26.28 13.38
CA ALA A 412 -15.87 -25.85 14.72
C ALA A 412 -16.21 -26.93 15.74
N GLN A 413 -15.17 -27.56 16.28
CA GLN A 413 -15.30 -28.58 17.31
C GLN A 413 -15.16 -27.94 18.70
N PRO A 414 -16.19 -27.98 19.56
CA PRO A 414 -16.11 -27.43 20.90
C PRO A 414 -15.17 -28.25 21.80
N ALA A 415 -14.45 -27.58 22.69
CA ALA A 415 -13.72 -28.25 23.75
C ALA A 415 -14.66 -28.87 24.80
N ASN A 416 -14.17 -29.83 25.58
CA ASN A 416 -14.97 -30.56 26.57
C ASN A 416 -15.65 -29.65 27.60
N GLU A 417 -14.99 -28.55 27.99
CA GLU A 417 -15.54 -27.54 28.87
C GLU A 417 -16.80 -26.86 28.31
N VAL A 418 -16.89 -26.68 26.99
CA VAL A 418 -18.05 -26.10 26.32
C VAL A 418 -19.20 -27.12 26.31
N LEU A 419 -18.91 -28.37 25.97
CA LEU A 419 -19.90 -29.45 25.98
C LEU A 419 -20.50 -29.67 27.37
N ALA A 420 -19.66 -29.68 28.41
CA ALA A 420 -20.08 -29.80 29.80
C ALA A 420 -21.00 -28.64 30.23
N ALA A 421 -20.72 -27.42 29.79
CA ALA A 421 -21.54 -26.25 30.09
C ALA A 421 -22.92 -26.27 29.41
N LEU A 422 -23.04 -26.98 28.28
CA LEU A 422 -24.28 -27.11 27.50
C LEU A 422 -25.08 -28.37 27.85
N GLY A 423 -24.61 -29.19 28.79
CA GLY A 423 -25.27 -30.45 29.15
C GLY A 423 -25.08 -31.57 28.12
N GLY A 424 -24.19 -31.39 27.15
CA GLY A 424 -23.80 -32.42 26.20
C GLY A 424 -22.98 -33.51 26.89
N THR A 425 -23.18 -34.76 26.49
CA THR A 425 -22.35 -35.89 26.97
C THR A 425 -21.40 -36.24 25.84
N PRO A 426 -20.06 -36.24 26.03
CA PRO A 426 -19.14 -36.64 24.97
C PRO A 426 -19.44 -38.09 24.57
N VAL A 427 -19.98 -38.30 23.37
CA VAL A 427 -20.13 -39.65 22.83
C VAL A 427 -18.82 -39.95 22.11
N GLN A 428 -18.07 -40.96 22.59
CA GLN A 428 -17.01 -41.56 21.77
C GLN A 428 -17.69 -42.30 20.61
N SER A 429 -18.10 -41.58 19.57
CA SER A 429 -18.62 -42.20 18.36
C SER A 429 -17.44 -42.73 17.54
N THR A 430 -17.39 -44.05 17.39
CA THR A 430 -16.48 -44.73 16.45
C THR A 430 -17.02 -44.73 15.01
N GLN A 431 -18.05 -43.93 14.70
CA GLN A 431 -18.56 -43.76 13.34
C GLN A 431 -19.08 -42.35 13.09
N GLY A 432 -18.57 -41.74 12.00
CA GLY A 432 -19.09 -40.51 11.38
C GLY A 432 -18.09 -39.36 11.38
N VAL A 433 -17.49 -39.10 10.21
CA VAL A 433 -16.40 -38.13 9.91
C VAL A 433 -15.00 -38.63 10.29
N ASP A 434 -14.14 -38.84 9.28
CA ASP A 434 -12.75 -39.22 9.54
C ASP A 434 -12.02 -38.10 10.31
N THR A 435 -11.16 -38.49 11.24
CA THR A 435 -10.53 -37.63 12.25
C THR A 435 -9.54 -36.59 11.71
N ARG A 436 -9.63 -36.25 10.42
CA ARG A 436 -8.73 -35.28 9.77
C ARG A 436 -9.41 -34.06 9.16
N GLY A 437 -10.74 -33.92 9.22
CA GLY A 437 -11.41 -32.71 8.71
C GLY A 437 -10.97 -32.32 7.28
N ALA A 438 -10.69 -33.33 6.44
CA ALA A 438 -10.18 -33.11 5.09
C ALA A 438 -11.31 -33.27 4.08
N LEU A 439 -11.49 -32.26 3.21
CA LEU A 439 -12.16 -32.45 1.93
C LEU A 439 -11.43 -33.55 1.16
N ARG A 440 -12.09 -34.69 0.91
CA ARG A 440 -11.61 -35.67 -0.07
C ARG A 440 -11.99 -35.19 -1.46
N VAL A 441 -11.13 -34.40 -2.09
CA VAL A 441 -11.11 -34.35 -3.55
C VAL A 441 -10.45 -35.67 -4.01
N PRO A 442 -11.12 -36.52 -4.79
CA PRO A 442 -10.54 -37.81 -5.20
C PRO A 442 -9.28 -37.56 -6.05
N LEU A 443 -8.13 -37.90 -5.49
CA LEU A 443 -6.80 -37.75 -6.11
C LEU A 443 -6.50 -38.81 -7.19
N ASN A 444 -7.48 -39.61 -7.62
CA ASN A 444 -7.26 -40.63 -8.66
C ASN A 444 -8.47 -40.74 -9.59
N ALA A 445 -8.37 -40.20 -10.80
CA ALA A 445 -9.18 -40.60 -11.94
C ALA A 445 -8.51 -40.25 -13.28
N GLY A 446 -7.30 -40.76 -13.51
CA GLY A 446 -6.78 -40.92 -14.86
C GLY A 446 -7.28 -42.22 -15.48
N ARG A 447 -8.54 -42.25 -15.99
CA ARG A 447 -9.00 -43.08 -17.14
C ARG A 447 -10.52 -43.00 -17.38
N SER A 448 -10.89 -42.23 -18.40
CA SER A 448 -11.87 -42.47 -19.47
C SER A 448 -13.04 -43.47 -19.28
N VAL A 449 -14.27 -42.91 -19.29
CA VAL A 449 -15.42 -43.18 -20.20
C VAL A 449 -16.40 -44.36 -19.93
N LEU A 450 -17.68 -43.94 -19.78
CA LEU A 450 -19.00 -44.60 -20.03
C LEU A 450 -19.48 -45.77 -19.16
N ALA A 451 -20.56 -45.56 -18.40
CA ALA A 451 -21.93 -45.95 -18.77
C ALA A 451 -22.91 -45.80 -17.59
N TYR A 452 -24.10 -45.27 -17.89
CA TYR A 452 -25.30 -45.32 -17.06
C TYR A 452 -25.87 -46.74 -17.08
N ASP A 453 -26.13 -47.36 -15.92
CA ASP A 453 -27.47 -47.88 -15.53
C ASP A 453 -27.43 -48.62 -14.18
N GLY A 454 -28.55 -48.53 -13.47
CA GLY A 454 -28.65 -48.77 -12.03
C GLY A 454 -28.94 -50.19 -11.54
N ALA A 455 -28.92 -50.24 -10.22
CA ALA A 455 -29.67 -51.08 -9.29
C ALA A 455 -29.24 -52.54 -8.99
N SER A 456 -29.21 -52.78 -7.66
CA SER A 456 -29.37 -54.04 -6.90
C SER A 456 -28.15 -54.98 -6.75
N GLY A 457 -27.63 -55.07 -5.50
CA GLY A 457 -26.69 -56.12 -5.07
C GLY A 457 -27.40 -57.43 -4.66
N PRO A 458 -26.87 -58.25 -3.72
CA PRO A 458 -25.47 -58.46 -3.33
C PRO A 458 -25.05 -59.95 -3.48
N GLY A 459 -23.75 -60.27 -3.48
CA GLY A 459 -23.31 -61.64 -3.16
C GLY A 459 -21.96 -62.09 -3.72
N SER A 460 -21.12 -62.60 -2.80
CA SER A 460 -20.05 -63.60 -2.99
C SER A 460 -18.77 -63.24 -3.77
N ARG A 461 -17.66 -63.17 -3.00
CA ARG A 461 -16.31 -63.66 -3.35
C ARG A 461 -16.37 -65.12 -3.86
N PRO A 462 -15.46 -65.61 -4.74
CA PRO A 462 -14.08 -65.90 -4.31
C PRO A 462 -12.96 -65.82 -5.39
N GLU A 463 -11.73 -65.92 -4.86
CA GLU A 463 -10.42 -66.41 -5.32
C GLU A 463 -10.07 -66.81 -6.78
N SER A 464 -8.77 -66.60 -7.06
CA SER A 464 -7.90 -67.23 -8.09
C SER A 464 -8.12 -66.74 -9.53
N SER A 465 -7.15 -66.73 -10.45
CA SER A 465 -5.78 -67.24 -10.48
C SER A 465 -4.99 -66.54 -11.60
N ALA A 466 -3.69 -66.74 -11.57
CA ALA A 466 -2.73 -66.48 -12.65
C ALA A 466 -3.21 -66.96 -14.02
N ASP A 467 -2.91 -66.20 -15.08
CA ASP A 467 -2.28 -66.74 -16.29
C ASP A 467 -1.67 -65.62 -17.16
N GLU A 468 -0.35 -65.74 -17.36
CA GLU A 468 0.38 -65.17 -18.49
C GLU A 468 -0.07 -65.85 -19.79
N VAL A 469 -0.06 -65.12 -20.91
CA VAL A 469 0.53 -65.53 -22.21
C VAL A 469 0.27 -64.40 -23.24
N GLY A 470 1.30 -64.09 -24.03
CA GLY A 470 1.06 -63.75 -25.45
C GLY A 470 1.58 -62.41 -25.96
N SER A 471 2.89 -62.34 -26.17
CA SER A 471 3.57 -61.35 -27.02
C SER A 471 2.97 -61.28 -28.43
N SER A 472 2.71 -60.07 -28.93
CA SER A 472 2.83 -59.75 -30.36
C SER A 472 3.43 -58.36 -30.55
N ARG A 473 4.66 -58.35 -31.07
CA ARG A 473 5.37 -57.15 -31.55
C ARG A 473 4.84 -56.81 -32.93
N THR A 474 4.32 -55.60 -33.09
CA THR A 474 4.25 -54.92 -34.39
C THR A 474 5.13 -53.68 -34.36
N THR A 475 6.19 -53.74 -35.15
CA THR A 475 7.12 -52.68 -35.49
C THR A 475 6.40 -51.58 -36.27
N GLY A 476 6.09 -50.47 -35.61
CA GLY A 476 5.78 -49.19 -36.24
C GLY A 476 6.89 -48.21 -35.90
N ALA A 477 7.65 -47.77 -36.90
CA ALA A 477 8.67 -46.74 -36.76
C ALA A 477 8.03 -45.44 -36.25
N ARG A 478 8.12 -45.20 -34.95
CA ARG A 478 7.72 -43.94 -34.32
C ARG A 478 8.84 -42.95 -34.61
N ALA A 479 8.54 -41.96 -35.43
CA ALA A 479 9.37 -40.76 -35.56
C ALA A 479 9.74 -40.30 -34.14
N ALA A 480 11.04 -40.18 -33.87
CA ALA A 480 11.53 -39.72 -32.58
C ALA A 480 11.04 -38.29 -32.37
N VAL A 481 9.96 -38.15 -31.60
CA VAL A 481 9.61 -36.88 -30.97
C VAL A 481 10.86 -36.47 -30.19
N LYS A 482 11.55 -35.42 -30.64
CA LYS A 482 12.63 -34.79 -29.86
C LYS A 482 12.02 -34.44 -28.51
N ARG A 483 12.33 -35.22 -27.48
CA ARG A 483 11.96 -34.88 -26.11
C ARG A 483 12.55 -33.50 -25.82
N SER A 484 11.73 -32.56 -25.39
CA SER A 484 12.21 -31.26 -24.93
C SER A 484 13.32 -31.48 -23.89
N PRO A 485 14.44 -30.75 -23.98
CA PRO A 485 15.55 -30.92 -23.03
C PRO A 485 15.04 -30.71 -21.61
N VAL A 486 15.33 -31.67 -20.73
CA VAL A 486 15.03 -31.56 -19.30
C VAL A 486 16.09 -30.67 -18.68
N HIS A 487 15.71 -29.48 -18.24
CA HIS A 487 16.59 -28.56 -17.53
C HIS A 487 16.43 -28.76 -16.02
N ARG A 488 17.51 -29.12 -15.33
CA ARG A 488 17.54 -29.14 -13.86
C ARG A 488 17.96 -27.77 -13.36
N TYR A 489 17.37 -27.32 -12.26
CA TYR A 489 17.68 -26.03 -11.64
C TYR A 489 18.23 -26.25 -10.23
N ARG A 490 19.10 -25.35 -9.78
CA ARG A 490 19.54 -25.21 -8.39
C ARG A 490 19.03 -23.89 -7.84
N LEU A 491 18.58 -23.88 -6.59
CA LEU A 491 18.31 -22.63 -5.89
C LEU A 491 19.65 -21.94 -5.57
N TYR A 492 19.80 -20.70 -6.02
CA TYR A 492 20.91 -19.83 -5.66
C TYR A 492 20.42 -18.79 -4.68
N GLU A 493 21.11 -18.67 -3.55
CA GLU A 493 21.00 -17.54 -2.63
C GLU A 493 22.14 -16.57 -2.92
N ASP A 494 21.83 -15.28 -2.96
CA ASP A 494 22.82 -14.22 -3.09
C ASP A 494 23.95 -14.38 -2.06
N VAL A 495 25.17 -14.57 -2.52
CA VAL A 495 26.34 -14.78 -1.66
C VAL A 495 26.87 -13.50 -1.05
N THR A 496 26.43 -12.33 -1.53
CA THR A 496 26.95 -11.04 -1.06
C THR A 496 26.28 -10.62 0.25
N GLU A 497 24.96 -10.50 0.25
CA GLU A 497 24.19 -10.06 1.41
C GLU A 497 22.98 -10.94 1.73
N LYS A 498 22.80 -12.06 1.01
CA LYS A 498 21.60 -12.92 1.08
C LYS A 498 20.31 -12.14 0.80
N ALA A 499 20.43 -11.19 -0.12
CA ALA A 499 19.36 -10.26 -0.46
C ALA A 499 18.26 -10.88 -1.30
N PHE A 500 18.57 -11.90 -2.10
CA PHE A 500 17.61 -12.54 -2.99
C PHE A 500 17.93 -14.02 -3.22
N THR A 501 16.95 -14.75 -3.71
CA THR A 501 17.10 -16.11 -4.23
C THR A 501 16.59 -16.21 -5.66
N VAL A 502 17.19 -17.08 -6.47
CA VAL A 502 16.80 -17.33 -7.86
C VAL A 502 17.13 -18.76 -8.28
N LEU A 503 16.31 -19.37 -9.13
CA LEU A 503 16.61 -20.68 -9.72
C LEU A 503 17.59 -20.53 -10.88
N ILE A 504 18.65 -21.35 -10.88
CA ILE A 504 19.73 -21.29 -11.87
C ILE A 504 19.85 -22.65 -12.55
N PRO A 505 19.86 -22.73 -13.89
CA PRO A 505 20.04 -23.99 -14.58
C PRO A 505 21.38 -24.66 -14.23
N GLU A 506 21.38 -25.98 -14.16
CA GLU A 506 22.59 -26.76 -13.91
C GLU A 506 23.62 -26.47 -15.03
N GLY A 507 24.86 -26.15 -14.63
CA GLY A 507 25.93 -25.76 -15.54
C GLY A 507 26.05 -24.25 -15.82
N TRP A 508 25.03 -23.45 -15.48
CA TRP A 508 25.08 -22.00 -15.66
C TRP A 508 25.87 -21.32 -14.54
N LYS A 509 26.57 -20.24 -14.92
CA LYS A 509 27.43 -19.45 -14.04
C LYS A 509 26.74 -18.18 -13.60
N THR A 510 27.16 -17.67 -12.45
CA THR A 510 26.67 -16.44 -11.84
C THR A 510 27.81 -15.50 -11.54
N GLU A 511 27.58 -14.21 -11.73
CA GLU A 511 28.53 -13.15 -11.40
C GLU A 511 27.78 -11.96 -10.79
N GLY A 512 28.40 -11.29 -9.81
CA GLY A 512 27.81 -10.15 -9.12
C GLY A 512 26.91 -10.50 -7.93
N GLY A 513 26.01 -9.60 -7.60
CA GLY A 513 25.15 -9.61 -6.41
C GLY A 513 24.83 -8.17 -5.97
N ILE A 514 24.62 -7.97 -4.67
CA ILE A 514 24.52 -6.64 -4.10
C ILE A 514 25.89 -5.96 -4.12
N MET A 515 25.94 -4.78 -4.71
CA MET A 515 27.10 -3.92 -4.81
C MET A 515 27.09 -2.85 -3.73
N ARG A 516 28.27 -2.62 -3.17
CA ARG A 516 28.58 -1.44 -2.34
C ARG A 516 29.60 -0.59 -3.08
N ILE A 517 29.28 0.69 -3.24
CA ILE A 517 30.22 1.64 -3.82
C ILE A 517 31.21 2.06 -2.74
N ALA A 518 32.51 2.03 -3.08
CA ALA A 518 33.54 2.44 -2.15
C ALA A 518 33.35 3.91 -1.76
N PRO A 519 33.65 4.33 -0.52
CA PRO A 519 33.44 5.72 -0.08
C PRO A 519 34.10 6.78 -0.99
N SER A 520 35.24 6.44 -1.59
CA SER A 520 35.97 7.32 -2.53
C SER A 520 35.33 7.44 -3.92
N GLN A 521 34.34 6.60 -4.23
CA GLN A 521 33.64 6.53 -5.51
C GLN A 521 32.18 6.96 -5.41
N ILE A 522 31.72 7.38 -4.22
CA ILE A 522 30.37 7.91 -4.01
C ILE A 522 30.24 9.24 -4.73
N GLN A 523 29.32 9.31 -5.69
CA GLN A 523 28.99 10.54 -6.41
C GLN A 523 27.55 10.99 -6.13
N THR A 524 26.66 10.03 -5.87
CA THR A 524 25.23 10.23 -5.67
C THR A 524 24.79 9.84 -4.26
N ILE A 525 23.61 10.30 -3.84
CA ILE A 525 23.04 9.87 -2.56
C ILE A 525 22.73 8.36 -2.56
N VAL A 526 22.45 7.78 -3.72
CA VAL A 526 22.23 6.33 -3.88
C VAL A 526 23.52 5.54 -3.89
N ASP A 527 24.65 6.12 -4.32
CA ASP A 527 25.96 5.48 -4.12
C ASP A 527 26.31 5.35 -2.64
N GLY A 528 25.93 6.33 -1.81
CA GLY A 528 26.31 6.39 -0.41
C GLY A 528 25.33 5.77 0.57
N CYS A 529 24.02 5.92 0.32
CA CYS A 529 22.96 5.41 1.19
C CYS A 529 22.25 4.18 0.61
N GLY A 530 22.28 3.98 -0.71
CA GLY A 530 21.61 2.88 -1.40
C GLY A 530 22.48 1.64 -1.56
N LYS A 531 21.83 0.52 -1.85
CA LYS A 531 22.48 -0.72 -2.28
C LYS A 531 22.10 -0.98 -3.74
N LYS A 532 23.09 -1.24 -4.59
CA LYS A 532 22.88 -1.44 -6.04
C LYS A 532 22.90 -2.92 -6.38
N LEU A 533 22.10 -3.36 -7.35
CA LEU A 533 22.14 -4.73 -7.85
C LEU A 533 22.86 -4.76 -9.19
N TYR A 534 23.93 -5.54 -9.30
CA TYR A 534 24.45 -6.00 -10.59
C TYR A 534 24.62 -7.50 -10.51
N PHE A 535 23.81 -8.24 -11.26
CA PHE A 535 23.83 -9.69 -11.18
C PHE A 535 23.62 -10.29 -12.56
N SER A 536 24.52 -11.17 -12.97
CA SER A 536 24.47 -11.84 -14.26
C SER A 536 24.45 -13.35 -14.08
N ILE A 537 23.59 -14.00 -14.85
CA ILE A 537 23.48 -15.45 -14.95
C ILE A 537 23.71 -15.79 -16.41
N HIS A 538 24.66 -16.66 -16.72
CA HIS A 538 24.97 -17.01 -18.12
C HIS A 538 25.30 -18.48 -18.31
N ASP A 539 24.93 -18.97 -19.48
CA ASP A 539 25.32 -20.27 -19.99
C ASP A 539 26.68 -20.16 -20.71
N PRO A 540 27.73 -20.86 -20.28
CA PRO A 540 28.99 -20.90 -21.02
C PRO A 540 28.85 -21.52 -22.42
N ASP A 541 27.88 -22.40 -22.67
CA ASP A 541 27.76 -23.16 -23.91
C ASP A 541 26.85 -22.47 -24.94
N SER A 542 25.63 -22.10 -24.55
CA SER A 542 24.70 -21.39 -25.44
C SER A 542 24.97 -19.90 -25.54
N ARG A 543 25.76 -19.32 -24.62
CA ARG A 543 25.93 -17.87 -24.45
C ARG A 543 24.61 -17.13 -24.20
N ALA A 544 23.57 -17.84 -23.78
CA ALA A 544 22.35 -17.24 -23.24
C ALA A 544 22.65 -16.63 -21.88
N SER A 545 22.05 -15.49 -21.58
CA SER A 545 22.28 -14.79 -20.32
C SER A 545 21.08 -13.98 -19.86
N ILE A 546 21.03 -13.74 -18.56
CA ILE A 546 20.17 -12.76 -17.90
C ILE A 546 21.08 -11.83 -17.11
N THR A 547 20.91 -10.52 -17.25
CA THR A 547 21.72 -9.56 -16.49
C THR A 547 20.84 -8.45 -15.95
N TYR A 548 20.92 -8.24 -14.64
CA TYR A 548 20.35 -7.11 -13.90
C TYR A 548 21.40 -6.01 -13.79
N PHE A 549 21.01 -4.78 -14.11
CA PHE A 549 21.89 -3.62 -14.12
C PHE A 549 21.65 -2.71 -12.91
N PRO A 550 22.69 -1.99 -12.45
CA PRO A 550 22.59 -1.11 -11.31
C PRO A 550 21.72 0.12 -11.61
N THR A 551 20.98 0.55 -10.60
CA THR A 551 20.14 1.74 -10.62
C THR A 551 20.93 3.01 -10.30
N GLU A 552 20.57 4.12 -10.96
CA GLU A 552 21.09 5.47 -10.71
C GLU A 552 19.94 6.47 -10.55
N ILE A 553 20.10 7.49 -9.72
CA ILE A 553 19.12 8.59 -9.66
C ILE A 553 19.55 9.75 -10.56
N PHE A 554 18.60 10.18 -11.37
CA PHE A 554 18.73 11.30 -12.29
C PHE A 554 17.85 12.47 -11.88
N HIS A 555 18.28 13.65 -12.29
CA HIS A 555 17.53 14.88 -12.12
C HIS A 555 17.44 15.62 -13.45
N THR A 556 16.26 16.13 -13.76
CA THR A 556 15.97 16.91 -14.96
C THR A 556 15.30 18.21 -14.54
N SER A 557 15.70 19.34 -15.12
CA SER A 557 15.07 20.64 -14.86
C SER A 557 14.34 21.14 -16.10
N ALA A 558 13.19 21.77 -15.93
CA ALA A 558 12.45 22.34 -17.05
C ALA A 558 13.29 23.43 -17.77
N PRO A 559 13.29 23.47 -19.11
CA PRO A 559 14.08 24.43 -19.87
C PRO A 559 13.82 25.87 -19.42
N GLY A 560 14.88 26.63 -19.12
CA GLY A 560 14.80 28.04 -18.77
C GLY A 560 14.35 28.38 -17.34
N THR A 561 14.16 27.38 -16.46
CA THR A 561 13.62 27.59 -15.10
C THR A 561 14.63 27.41 -13.97
N SER A 562 15.81 26.83 -14.23
CA SER A 562 16.83 26.67 -13.20
C SER A 562 17.80 27.86 -13.16
N TRP A 563 17.77 28.61 -12.07
CA TRP A 563 18.79 29.62 -11.73
C TRP A 563 20.15 29.00 -11.41
N LEU A 564 20.18 27.71 -11.03
CA LEU A 564 21.35 26.85 -10.94
C LEU A 564 21.54 26.12 -12.28
N SER A 565 22.13 26.78 -13.27
CA SER A 565 22.38 26.18 -14.59
C SER A 565 23.50 25.13 -14.52
N VAL A 566 23.18 23.95 -14.00
CA VAL A 566 24.07 22.77 -14.00
C VAL A 566 24.00 22.11 -15.38
N ALA A 567 25.14 21.97 -16.04
CA ALA A 567 25.20 21.36 -17.38
C ALA A 567 24.82 19.86 -17.34
N PRO A 568 24.22 19.31 -18.42
CA PRO A 568 23.98 17.88 -18.53
C PRO A 568 25.23 17.04 -18.24
N GLY A 569 25.06 15.96 -17.46
CA GLY A 569 26.13 15.06 -17.04
C GLY A 569 26.84 15.44 -15.74
N GLN A 570 26.65 16.65 -15.22
CA GLN A 570 27.13 17.05 -13.89
C GLN A 570 26.20 16.52 -12.78
N VAL A 571 26.69 16.50 -11.53
CA VAL A 571 25.93 16.03 -10.37
C VAL A 571 25.37 17.21 -9.58
N LEU A 572 24.07 17.21 -9.31
CA LEU A 572 23.37 18.19 -8.47
C LEU A 572 22.67 17.47 -7.33
N ASN A 573 22.94 17.87 -6.08
CA ASN A 573 22.37 17.24 -4.88
C ASN A 573 22.51 15.70 -4.84
N GLY A 574 23.60 15.18 -5.41
CA GLY A 574 23.83 13.74 -5.49
C GLY A 574 22.94 13.04 -6.51
N MET A 575 22.46 13.72 -7.54
CA MET A 575 21.72 13.16 -8.68
C MET A 575 22.35 13.62 -9.98
N LYS A 576 22.40 12.75 -11.00
CA LYS A 576 23.02 13.12 -12.29
C LYS A 576 22.06 13.95 -13.14
N GLN A 577 22.49 15.14 -13.54
CA GLN A 577 21.70 16.04 -14.38
C GLN A 577 21.52 15.46 -15.79
N MET A 578 20.27 15.34 -16.23
CA MET A 578 19.88 14.92 -17.56
C MET A 578 19.12 16.04 -18.28
N PRO A 579 19.23 16.14 -19.62
CA PRO A 579 18.56 17.18 -20.38
C PRO A 579 17.03 16.97 -20.43
N GLN A 580 16.59 15.72 -20.32
CA GLN A 580 15.19 15.34 -20.32
C GLN A 580 15.01 14.02 -19.55
N VAL A 581 13.77 13.75 -19.15
CA VAL A 581 13.37 12.43 -18.64
C VAL A 581 13.31 11.46 -19.83
N LEU A 582 13.93 10.29 -19.69
CA LEU A 582 13.91 9.25 -20.72
C LEU A 582 12.78 8.25 -20.44
N THR A 583 12.16 7.70 -21.49
CA THR A 583 11.33 6.49 -21.34
C THR A 583 12.21 5.28 -21.03
N PRO A 584 11.67 4.16 -20.50
CA PRO A 584 12.48 2.97 -20.21
C PRO A 584 13.28 2.46 -21.41
N SER A 585 12.68 2.41 -22.61
CA SER A 585 13.38 1.98 -23.83
C SER A 585 14.46 2.98 -24.25
N GLN A 586 14.22 4.29 -24.09
CA GLN A 586 15.23 5.32 -24.35
C GLN A 586 16.40 5.24 -23.36
N TYR A 587 16.13 4.97 -22.09
CA TYR A 587 17.15 4.75 -21.07
C TYR A 587 18.04 3.55 -21.41
N VAL A 588 17.44 2.43 -21.81
CA VAL A 588 18.18 1.26 -22.30
C VAL A 588 19.04 1.65 -23.51
N ALA A 589 18.46 2.27 -24.53
CA ALA A 589 19.15 2.57 -25.78
C ALA A 589 20.29 3.60 -25.63
N GLN A 590 20.12 4.60 -24.78
CA GLN A 590 21.05 5.72 -24.67
C GLN A 590 22.07 5.55 -23.54
N ILE A 591 21.79 4.73 -22.52
CA ILE A 591 22.62 4.62 -21.32
C ILE A 591 23.13 3.19 -21.10
N VAL A 592 22.22 2.22 -20.94
CA VAL A 592 22.61 0.87 -20.49
C VAL A 592 23.21 0.04 -21.62
N PHE A 593 22.61 0.05 -22.81
CA PHE A 593 23.08 -0.73 -23.95
C PHE A 593 24.48 -0.30 -24.42
N PRO A 594 24.79 0.99 -24.64
CA PRO A 594 26.12 1.40 -25.09
C PRO A 594 27.23 1.12 -24.08
N SER A 595 26.93 1.22 -22.78
CA SER A 595 27.90 0.96 -21.71
C SER A 595 28.15 -0.55 -21.51
N SER A 596 27.10 -1.37 -21.63
CA SER A 596 27.21 -2.84 -21.49
C SER A 596 27.70 -3.54 -22.76
N ARG A 597 27.49 -2.93 -23.94
CA ARG A 597 27.87 -3.46 -25.26
C ARG A 597 28.62 -2.44 -26.13
N PRO A 598 29.80 -1.97 -25.69
CA PRO A 598 30.57 -0.99 -26.45
C PRO A 598 30.99 -1.50 -27.85
N ASP A 599 31.14 -2.81 -28.00
CA ASP A 599 31.60 -3.45 -29.25
C ASP A 599 30.46 -3.97 -30.15
N ALA A 600 29.20 -3.60 -29.87
CA ALA A 600 28.07 -4.01 -30.69
C ALA A 600 28.05 -3.27 -32.03
N SER A 601 27.68 -3.97 -33.10
CA SER A 601 27.52 -3.43 -34.45
C SER A 601 26.21 -3.92 -35.07
N ASN A 602 25.75 -3.29 -36.16
CA ASN A 602 24.50 -3.65 -36.84
C ASN A 602 23.27 -3.76 -35.91
N VAL A 603 23.16 -2.82 -34.97
CA VAL A 603 22.09 -2.80 -33.95
C VAL A 603 20.74 -2.51 -34.62
N GLN A 604 19.75 -3.34 -34.33
CA GLN A 604 18.37 -3.22 -34.77
C GLN A 604 17.48 -3.24 -33.54
N TRP A 605 16.68 -2.19 -33.39
CA TRP A 605 15.68 -2.06 -32.34
C TRP A 605 14.35 -2.57 -32.86
N GLY A 606 13.74 -3.48 -32.11
CA GLY A 606 12.42 -4.04 -32.37
C GLY A 606 11.30 -3.15 -31.84
N GLU A 607 10.12 -3.74 -31.75
CA GLU A 607 8.95 -3.06 -31.21
C GLU A 607 9.10 -2.78 -29.71
N ILE A 608 8.64 -1.61 -29.28
CA ILE A 608 8.55 -1.23 -27.88
C ILE A 608 7.18 -1.68 -27.37
N LYS A 609 7.16 -2.56 -26.37
CA LYS A 609 5.94 -3.05 -25.72
C LYS A 609 5.76 -2.39 -24.36
N PRO A 610 4.69 -1.60 -24.16
CA PRO A 610 4.33 -1.09 -22.84
C PRO A 610 3.96 -2.25 -21.91
N LEU A 611 4.45 -2.20 -20.67
CA LEU A 611 4.15 -3.19 -19.62
C LEU A 611 3.34 -2.52 -18.51
N THR A 612 2.14 -2.05 -18.84
CA THR A 612 1.28 -1.29 -17.92
C THR A 612 0.94 -2.07 -16.66
N SER A 613 0.62 -3.36 -16.78
CA SER A 613 0.34 -4.23 -15.63
C SER A 613 1.51 -4.32 -14.63
N LEU A 614 2.75 -4.32 -15.14
CA LEU A 614 3.96 -4.31 -14.31
C LEU A 614 4.18 -2.96 -13.65
N ALA A 615 3.97 -1.86 -14.37
CA ALA A 615 4.03 -0.51 -13.82
C ALA A 615 2.97 -0.29 -12.73
N ASP A 616 1.75 -0.77 -12.95
CA ASP A 616 0.64 -0.66 -12.00
C ASP A 616 0.87 -1.51 -10.76
N ALA A 617 1.35 -2.75 -10.94
CA ALA A 617 1.73 -3.61 -9.82
C ALA A 617 2.87 -3.01 -8.99
N TRP A 618 3.88 -2.42 -9.65
CA TRP A 618 4.98 -1.72 -8.97
C TRP A 618 4.47 -0.51 -8.18
N ASN A 619 3.61 0.31 -8.79
CA ASN A 619 2.98 1.44 -8.14
C ASN A 619 2.19 1.04 -6.89
N ARG A 620 1.37 -0.02 -6.98
CA ARG A 620 0.63 -0.54 -5.82
C ARG A 620 1.55 -1.04 -4.71
N ALA A 621 2.62 -1.75 -5.07
CA ALA A 621 3.52 -2.38 -4.12
C ALA A 621 4.46 -1.40 -3.40
N PHE A 622 4.93 -0.34 -4.09
CA PHE A 622 6.00 0.52 -3.57
C PHE A 622 5.63 2.00 -3.42
N HIS A 623 4.57 2.48 -4.08
CA HIS A 623 4.25 3.91 -4.16
C HIS A 623 2.82 4.25 -3.73
N SER A 624 2.05 3.28 -3.24
CA SER A 624 0.66 3.47 -2.80
C SER A 624 0.52 4.42 -1.61
N GLU A 625 1.61 4.67 -0.86
CA GLU A 625 1.64 5.56 0.30
C GLU A 625 2.37 6.90 0.02
N ASP A 626 2.90 7.12 -1.19
CA ASP A 626 3.72 8.30 -1.49
C ASP A 626 2.87 9.58 -1.56
N PRO A 627 3.28 10.68 -0.88
CA PRO A 627 2.51 11.93 -0.85
C PRO A 627 2.30 12.61 -2.21
N VAL A 628 3.21 12.37 -3.16
CA VAL A 628 3.08 12.76 -4.56
C VAL A 628 3.26 11.48 -5.37
N PRO A 629 2.17 10.91 -5.93
CA PRO A 629 2.25 9.63 -6.60
C PRO A 629 3.23 9.75 -7.78
N PRO A 630 4.32 8.97 -7.77
CA PRO A 630 5.26 9.03 -8.87
C PRO A 630 4.64 8.40 -10.10
N ARG A 631 5.02 8.93 -11.27
CA ARG A 631 4.66 8.31 -12.53
C ARG A 631 5.65 7.18 -12.81
N VAL A 632 5.12 5.97 -12.86
CA VAL A 632 5.85 4.76 -13.19
C VAL A 632 5.53 4.33 -14.61
N ILE A 633 6.57 4.04 -15.40
CA ILE A 633 6.45 3.51 -16.75
C ILE A 633 7.34 2.28 -16.85
N ALA A 634 6.80 1.18 -17.35
CA ALA A 634 7.56 -0.01 -17.69
C ALA A 634 7.42 -0.32 -19.18
N GLU A 635 8.53 -0.62 -19.83
CA GLU A 635 8.56 -1.02 -21.25
C GLU A 635 9.51 -2.19 -21.43
N SER A 636 9.25 -2.97 -22.46
CA SER A 636 10.22 -3.92 -23.00
C SER A 636 10.53 -3.62 -24.46
N VAL A 637 11.76 -3.88 -24.87
CA VAL A 637 12.22 -3.68 -26.25
C VAL A 637 13.16 -4.81 -26.66
N GLU A 638 12.92 -5.36 -27.84
CA GLU A 638 13.81 -6.35 -28.44
C GLU A 638 14.97 -5.66 -29.16
N VAL A 639 16.17 -6.21 -29.02
CA VAL A 639 17.38 -5.68 -29.65
C VAL A 639 18.15 -6.82 -30.30
N ALA A 640 18.42 -6.67 -31.59
CA ALA A 640 19.28 -7.57 -32.33
C ALA A 640 20.58 -6.87 -32.75
N TYR A 641 21.73 -7.49 -32.53
CA TYR A 641 23.03 -6.88 -32.85
C TYR A 641 24.12 -7.92 -33.13
N ASP A 642 25.18 -7.50 -33.79
CA ASP A 642 26.36 -8.33 -34.04
C ASP A 642 27.44 -8.04 -33.00
N ARG A 643 27.96 -9.09 -32.37
CA ARG A 643 29.09 -9.00 -31.45
C ARG A 643 30.00 -10.20 -31.61
N ALA A 644 31.29 -9.94 -31.85
CA ALA A 644 32.31 -10.97 -32.07
C ALA A 644 31.88 -12.02 -33.14
N GLY A 645 31.29 -11.55 -34.25
CA GLY A 645 30.85 -12.41 -35.36
C GLY A 645 29.61 -13.27 -35.11
N THR A 646 28.90 -13.07 -34.00
CA THR A 646 27.64 -13.75 -33.68
C THR A 646 26.49 -12.74 -33.62
N ARG A 647 25.34 -13.08 -34.22
CA ARG A 647 24.11 -12.29 -34.10
C ARG A 647 23.41 -12.65 -32.78
N PHE A 648 23.17 -11.65 -31.95
CA PHE A 648 22.41 -11.77 -30.70
C PHE A 648 21.00 -11.22 -30.88
N ALA A 649 20.06 -11.79 -30.14
CA ALA A 649 18.74 -11.21 -29.88
C ALA A 649 18.49 -11.21 -28.37
N GLU A 650 18.07 -10.05 -27.87
CA GLU A 650 17.87 -9.80 -26.46
C GLU A 650 16.57 -9.04 -26.24
N LEU A 651 15.84 -9.42 -25.18
CA LEU A 651 14.71 -8.68 -24.66
C LEU A 651 15.19 -7.86 -23.46
N TRP A 652 15.07 -6.55 -23.58
CA TRP A 652 15.36 -5.61 -22.51
C TRP A 652 14.06 -5.18 -21.85
N THR A 653 14.01 -5.23 -20.52
CA THR A 653 12.88 -4.74 -19.74
C THR A 653 13.38 -3.74 -18.72
N ALA A 654 12.77 -2.56 -18.68
CA ALA A 654 13.10 -1.53 -17.71
C ALA A 654 11.84 -0.88 -17.16
N LEU A 655 11.92 -0.43 -15.92
CA LEU A 655 10.87 0.33 -15.24
C LEU A 655 11.50 1.61 -14.70
N ILE A 656 10.87 2.75 -15.00
CA ILE A 656 11.31 4.07 -14.56
C ILE A 656 10.21 4.71 -13.72
N THR A 657 10.61 5.15 -12.53
CA THR A 657 9.81 5.96 -11.63
C THR A 657 10.23 7.42 -11.75
N THR A 658 9.24 8.32 -11.85
CA THR A 658 9.45 9.76 -12.02
C THR A 658 8.62 10.54 -11.02
N THR A 659 9.24 11.49 -10.32
CA THR A 659 8.58 12.39 -9.37
C THR A 659 8.91 13.81 -9.75
N SER A 660 7.89 14.62 -10.01
CA SER A 660 8.08 16.03 -10.37
C SER A 660 7.66 16.93 -9.22
N VAL A 661 8.55 17.85 -8.85
CA VAL A 661 8.31 18.88 -7.84
C VAL A 661 8.69 20.23 -8.45
N ASN A 662 7.70 21.11 -8.60
CA ASN A 662 7.83 22.40 -9.29
C ASN A 662 8.41 22.23 -10.72
N THR A 663 9.57 22.82 -11.00
CA THR A 663 10.24 22.79 -12.31
C THR A 663 11.33 21.72 -12.40
N SER A 664 11.40 20.84 -11.41
CA SER A 664 12.43 19.79 -11.29
C SER A 664 11.78 18.42 -11.24
N THR A 665 12.29 17.49 -12.03
CA THR A 665 11.86 16.10 -12.07
C THR A 665 13.01 15.21 -11.65
N VAL A 666 12.81 14.45 -10.58
CA VAL A 666 13.69 13.36 -10.18
C VAL A 666 13.18 12.08 -10.83
N TRP A 667 14.07 11.26 -11.35
CA TRP A 667 13.69 9.99 -11.93
C TRP A 667 14.78 8.95 -11.78
N LEU A 668 14.39 7.68 -11.71
CA LEU A 668 15.30 6.57 -11.53
C LEU A 668 14.74 5.30 -12.19
N PRO A 669 15.60 4.43 -12.73
CA PRO A 669 15.20 3.11 -13.18
C PRO A 669 15.19 2.14 -11.99
N ASP A 670 14.02 1.75 -11.49
CA ASP A 670 13.91 0.80 -10.37
C ASP A 670 14.58 -0.53 -10.69
N PHE A 671 14.49 -0.96 -11.94
CA PHE A 671 15.35 -2.00 -12.48
C PHE A 671 15.52 -1.86 -14.00
N ALA A 672 16.63 -2.39 -14.48
CA ALA A 672 16.83 -2.73 -15.89
C ALA A 672 17.39 -4.14 -15.96
N VAL A 673 16.72 -4.99 -16.72
CA VAL A 673 17.10 -6.40 -16.92
C VAL A 673 17.12 -6.72 -18.40
N VAL A 674 18.11 -7.51 -18.81
CA VAL A 674 18.20 -8.07 -20.16
C VAL A 674 18.18 -9.58 -20.09
N ALA A 675 17.47 -10.22 -21.01
CA ALA A 675 17.54 -11.66 -21.22
C ALA A 675 17.66 -11.98 -22.71
N GLY A 676 18.59 -12.86 -23.07
CA GLY A 676 18.76 -13.24 -24.47
C GLY A 676 20.02 -14.01 -24.76
N GLY A 677 20.32 -14.19 -26.04
CA GLY A 677 21.45 -14.99 -26.49
C GLY A 677 21.60 -14.96 -28.01
N PRO A 678 22.44 -15.85 -28.58
CA PRO A 678 22.57 -16.00 -30.03
C PRO A 678 21.23 -16.31 -30.71
N VAL A 679 20.95 -15.67 -31.84
CA VAL A 679 19.64 -15.78 -32.55
C VAL A 679 19.30 -17.22 -32.92
N ASP A 680 20.30 -18.05 -33.23
CA ASP A 680 20.12 -19.46 -33.58
C ASP A 680 19.72 -20.35 -32.39
N ARG A 681 19.75 -19.83 -31.16
CA ARG A 681 19.48 -20.59 -29.93
C ARG A 681 18.49 -19.93 -28.98
N VAL A 682 18.26 -18.63 -29.08
CA VAL A 682 17.47 -17.86 -28.11
C VAL A 682 16.03 -18.37 -28.00
N GLU A 683 15.39 -18.76 -29.11
CA GLU A 683 14.03 -19.30 -29.12
C GLU A 683 13.93 -20.59 -28.30
N ALA A 684 14.90 -21.50 -28.45
CA ALA A 684 14.96 -22.73 -27.68
C ALA A 684 15.25 -22.48 -26.19
N MET A 685 15.91 -21.36 -25.86
CA MET A 685 16.27 -20.97 -24.49
C MET A 685 15.22 -20.08 -23.82
N ALA A 686 14.23 -19.55 -24.55
CA ALA A 686 13.21 -18.66 -24.01
C ALA A 686 12.47 -19.22 -22.78
N PRO A 687 12.07 -20.52 -22.74
CA PRO A 687 11.43 -21.08 -21.54
C PRO A 687 12.35 -21.10 -20.32
N VAL A 688 13.66 -21.37 -20.53
CA VAL A 688 14.66 -21.39 -19.46
C VAL A 688 14.90 -19.97 -18.94
N LEU A 689 15.06 -19.00 -19.84
CA LEU A 689 15.24 -17.60 -19.48
C LEU A 689 14.04 -17.06 -18.70
N LYS A 690 12.81 -17.39 -19.16
CA LYS A 690 11.57 -17.02 -18.45
C LYS A 690 11.53 -17.62 -17.05
N ALA A 691 11.83 -18.92 -16.90
CA ALA A 691 11.82 -19.60 -15.60
C ALA A 691 12.82 -18.99 -14.60
N VAL A 692 14.01 -18.58 -15.06
CA VAL A 692 14.99 -17.91 -14.20
C VAL A 692 14.47 -16.55 -13.75
N ILE A 693 13.94 -15.72 -14.66
CA ILE A 693 13.38 -14.39 -14.33
C ILE A 693 12.21 -14.52 -13.34
N THR A 694 11.26 -15.41 -13.58
CA THR A 694 10.06 -15.55 -12.74
C THR A 694 10.35 -16.17 -11.38
N SER A 695 11.51 -16.82 -11.21
CA SER A 695 11.94 -17.40 -9.93
C SER A 695 12.66 -16.43 -9.00
N PHE A 696 13.00 -15.22 -9.47
CA PHE A 696 13.69 -14.23 -8.65
C PHE A 696 12.79 -13.81 -7.49
N ARG A 697 13.29 -13.95 -6.25
CA ARG A 697 12.58 -13.58 -5.02
C ARG A 697 13.51 -12.76 -4.13
N MET A 698 13.04 -11.59 -3.72
CA MET A 698 13.76 -10.78 -2.75
C MET A 698 13.52 -11.31 -1.33
N ASN A 699 14.53 -11.25 -0.48
CA ASN A 699 14.41 -11.55 0.94
C ASN A 699 13.66 -10.39 1.65
N PRO A 700 12.44 -10.62 2.18
CA PRO A 700 11.62 -9.54 2.74
C PRO A 700 12.26 -8.87 3.95
N SER A 701 12.93 -9.65 4.82
CA SER A 701 13.63 -9.10 5.99
C SER A 701 14.84 -8.25 5.60
N TRP A 702 15.59 -8.67 4.58
CA TRP A 702 16.69 -7.86 4.05
C TRP A 702 16.17 -6.56 3.41
N MET A 703 15.07 -6.64 2.66
CA MET A 703 14.44 -5.47 2.02
C MET A 703 13.93 -4.47 3.06
N ALA A 704 13.21 -4.93 4.09
CA ALA A 704 12.75 -4.06 5.18
C ALA A 704 13.91 -3.35 5.90
N ASN A 705 15.00 -4.06 6.17
CA ASN A 705 16.20 -3.47 6.76
C ASN A 705 16.88 -2.47 5.81
N MET A 706 16.93 -2.75 4.50
CA MET A 706 17.48 -1.85 3.51
C MET A 706 16.68 -0.54 3.43
N ILE A 707 15.34 -0.61 3.45
CA ILE A 707 14.47 0.58 3.46
C ILE A 707 14.72 1.40 4.73
N ALA A 708 14.78 0.75 5.90
CA ALA A 708 15.06 1.42 7.16
C ALA A 708 16.47 2.05 7.21
N ASP A 709 17.49 1.36 6.71
CA ASP A 709 18.86 1.86 6.61
C ASP A 709 18.96 3.04 5.65
N PHE A 710 18.26 2.97 4.52
CA PHE A 710 18.19 4.05 3.53
C PHE A 710 17.50 5.29 4.11
N ASP A 711 16.37 5.13 4.80
CA ASP A 711 15.66 6.21 5.50
C ASP A 711 16.53 6.83 6.62
N ALA A 712 17.20 6.01 7.42
CA ALA A 712 18.12 6.48 8.45
C ALA A 712 19.33 7.24 7.87
N CYS A 713 19.88 6.77 6.75
CA CYS A 713 21.00 7.42 6.05
C CYS A 713 20.57 8.75 5.43
N THR A 714 19.45 8.78 4.71
CA THR A 714 18.92 10.00 4.08
C THR A 714 18.52 11.04 5.12
N LYS A 715 17.94 10.66 6.27
CA LYS A 715 17.69 11.56 7.41
C LYS A 715 18.97 12.17 7.98
N LYS A 716 20.06 11.40 8.08
CA LYS A 716 21.38 11.91 8.49
C LYS A 716 21.94 12.91 7.47
N VAL A 717 21.78 12.64 6.17
CA VAL A 717 22.19 13.55 5.11
C VAL A 717 21.37 14.85 5.16
N ALA A 718 20.04 14.76 5.30
CA ALA A 718 19.16 15.92 5.43
C ALA A 718 19.53 16.80 6.64
N LYS A 719 19.74 16.18 7.81
CA LYS A 719 20.19 16.90 9.02
C LYS A 719 21.55 17.57 8.83
N THR A 720 22.46 16.93 8.09
CA THR A 720 23.76 17.51 7.77
C THR A 720 23.61 18.72 6.84
N GLN A 721 22.73 18.65 5.85
CA GLN A 721 22.41 19.78 4.97
C GLN A 721 21.74 20.94 5.70
N GLU A 722 20.84 20.68 6.65
CA GLU A 722 20.27 21.72 7.53
C GLU A 722 21.36 22.40 8.37
N GLY A 723 22.30 21.63 8.91
CA GLY A 723 23.46 22.17 9.62
C GLY A 723 24.34 23.07 8.74
N ILE A 724 24.54 22.69 7.47
CA ILE A 724 25.27 23.50 6.49
C ILE A 724 24.48 24.79 6.19
N ARG A 725 23.17 24.71 5.93
CA ARG A 725 22.32 25.89 5.68
C ARG A 725 22.29 26.84 6.88
N GLU A 726 22.24 26.32 8.10
CA GLU A 726 22.31 27.15 9.31
C GLU A 726 23.69 27.81 9.46
N HIS A 727 24.76 27.11 9.06
CA HIS A 727 26.10 27.68 9.00
C HIS A 727 26.19 28.81 7.95
N GLU A 728 25.62 28.61 6.76
CA GLU A 728 25.54 29.63 5.69
C GLU A 728 24.66 30.81 6.10
N ARG A 729 23.55 30.57 6.82
CA ARG A 729 22.69 31.61 7.37
C ARG A 729 23.45 32.44 8.41
N ARG A 730 24.22 31.80 9.28
CA ARG A 730 25.12 32.48 10.23
C ARG A 730 26.21 33.28 9.53
N ILE A 731 26.83 32.75 8.47
CA ILE A 731 27.79 33.49 7.65
C ILE A 731 27.11 34.71 7.02
N SER A 732 25.93 34.55 6.44
CA SER A 732 25.17 35.64 5.82
C SER A 732 24.76 36.71 6.84
N GLN A 733 24.32 36.30 8.03
CA GLN A 733 24.02 37.23 9.13
C GLN A 733 25.26 37.99 9.58
N ARG A 734 26.41 37.31 9.71
CA ARG A 734 27.69 37.96 10.00
C ARG A 734 28.10 38.92 8.89
N LEU A 735 27.90 38.56 7.63
CA LEU A 735 28.18 39.45 6.49
C LEU A 735 27.28 40.69 6.51
N MET A 736 25.98 40.54 6.79
CA MET A 736 25.07 41.69 6.94
C MET A 736 25.45 42.57 8.14
N GLN A 737 25.89 41.96 9.25
CA GLN A 737 26.38 42.71 10.41
C GLN A 737 27.65 43.50 10.07
N VAL A 738 28.64 42.85 9.45
CA VAL A 738 29.86 43.49 8.97
C VAL A 738 29.54 44.61 7.99
N GLN A 739 28.56 44.42 7.09
CA GLN A 739 28.15 45.44 6.14
C GLN A 739 27.44 46.63 6.80
N LYS A 740 26.65 46.40 7.86
CA LYS A 740 26.09 47.48 8.69
C LYS A 740 27.16 48.23 9.48
N GLU A 741 28.15 47.51 10.01
CA GLU A 741 29.31 48.11 10.69
C GLU A 741 30.14 48.96 9.72
N ILE A 742 30.36 48.49 8.49
CA ILE A 742 31.01 49.29 7.43
C ILE A 742 30.19 50.54 7.12
N GLN A 743 28.86 50.42 6.97
CA GLN A 743 27.99 51.58 6.73
C GLN A 743 28.00 52.57 7.89
N SER A 744 28.03 52.10 9.15
CA SER A 744 28.16 53.00 10.30
C SER A 744 29.53 53.67 10.32
N ILE A 745 30.61 52.95 10.02
CA ILE A 745 31.95 53.54 9.90
C ILE A 745 31.99 54.57 8.78
N ASP A 746 31.39 54.30 7.62
CA ASP A 746 31.31 55.27 6.51
C ASP A 746 30.51 56.52 6.91
N ASN A 747 29.38 56.36 7.61
CA ASN A 747 28.61 57.47 8.13
C ASN A 747 29.39 58.28 9.17
N ASP A 748 30.11 57.61 10.07
CA ASP A 748 30.97 58.26 11.07
C ASP A 748 32.13 59.00 10.40
N ILE A 749 32.73 58.44 9.34
CA ILE A 749 33.76 59.10 8.53
C ILE A 749 33.20 60.35 7.85
N VAL A 750 32.00 60.29 7.27
CA VAL A 750 31.34 61.45 6.64
C VAL A 750 31.02 62.51 7.70
N ALA A 751 30.41 62.12 8.83
CA ALA A 751 30.10 63.04 9.92
C ALA A 751 31.36 63.70 10.49
N ASN A 752 32.44 62.94 10.68
CA ASN A 752 33.71 63.48 11.15
C ASN A 752 34.37 64.40 10.12
N ARG A 753 34.26 64.09 8.82
CA ARG A 753 34.71 64.97 7.73
C ARG A 753 33.91 66.27 7.68
N ASP A 754 32.59 66.21 7.84
CA ASP A 754 31.73 67.38 7.86
C ASP A 754 32.00 68.25 9.10
N ALA A 755 32.20 67.63 10.28
CA ALA A 755 32.62 68.33 11.49
C ALA A 755 33.99 69.00 11.30
N THR A 756 34.98 68.27 10.78
CA THR A 756 36.32 68.81 10.48
C THR A 756 36.24 69.96 9.48
N ARG A 757 35.44 69.83 8.42
CA ARG A 757 35.23 70.88 7.41
C ARG A 757 34.54 72.09 8.01
N SER A 758 33.57 71.90 8.91
CA SER A 758 32.91 72.98 9.64
C SER A 758 33.90 73.73 10.53
N THR A 759 34.77 73.02 11.26
CA THR A 759 35.82 73.63 12.08
C THR A 759 36.83 74.39 11.22
N ILE A 760 37.23 73.83 10.07
CA ILE A 760 38.13 74.52 9.12
C ILE A 760 37.47 75.78 8.56
N GLN A 761 36.20 75.71 8.13
CA GLN A 761 35.49 76.87 7.60
C GLN A 761 35.30 77.96 8.65
N GLU A 762 34.97 77.58 9.88
CA GLU A 762 34.86 78.51 11.00
C GLU A 762 36.22 79.18 11.28
N HIS A 763 37.31 78.41 11.24
CA HIS A 763 38.66 78.96 11.39
C HIS A 763 39.04 79.88 10.24
N GLU A 764 38.83 79.48 8.98
CA GLU A 764 39.06 80.33 7.81
C GLU A 764 38.25 81.63 7.90
N HIS A 765 36.99 81.56 8.36
CA HIS A 765 36.17 82.74 8.60
C HIS A 765 36.77 83.67 9.65
N ASN A 766 37.13 83.13 10.81
CA ASN A 766 37.72 83.92 11.90
C ASN A 766 39.06 84.53 11.48
N VAL A 767 39.90 83.76 10.78
CA VAL A 767 41.16 84.25 10.23
C VAL A 767 40.94 85.40 9.25
N LEU A 768 39.93 85.29 8.37
CA LEU A 768 39.56 86.37 7.45
C LEU A 768 39.02 87.62 8.16
N MET A 769 38.35 87.45 9.31
CA MET A 769 37.84 88.55 10.13
C MET A 769 38.90 89.18 11.03
N GLY A 770 40.10 88.58 11.13
CA GLY A 770 41.15 89.09 12.00
C GLY A 770 41.05 88.62 13.45
N GLU A 771 40.31 87.56 13.75
CA GLU A 771 39.99 87.09 15.11
C GLU A 771 40.46 85.64 15.38
N ASP A 772 40.72 85.28 16.64
CA ASP A 772 41.14 83.93 17.07
C ASP A 772 40.52 83.53 18.43
N LYS A 773 40.46 82.21 18.71
CA LYS A 773 39.78 81.65 19.88
C LYS A 773 40.74 81.47 21.07
N TYR A 774 40.36 82.03 22.21
CA TYR A 774 41.11 81.93 23.46
C TYR A 774 40.23 81.44 24.62
N GLU A 775 40.81 80.66 25.52
CA GLU A 775 40.16 80.12 26.73
C GLU A 775 40.73 80.77 27.99
N ASP A 776 39.86 81.24 28.89
CA ASP A 776 40.26 81.64 30.24
C ASP A 776 40.76 80.43 31.02
N THR A 777 42.03 80.43 31.42
CA THR A 777 42.69 79.31 32.11
C THR A 777 42.10 78.97 33.48
N GLY A 778 41.34 79.87 34.11
CA GLY A 778 40.71 79.62 35.41
C GLY A 778 39.27 79.12 35.34
N THR A 779 38.53 79.48 34.28
CA THR A 779 37.09 79.16 34.18
C THR A 779 36.73 78.23 33.01
N GLY A 780 37.59 78.13 32.00
CA GLY A 780 37.30 77.41 30.77
C GLY A 780 36.39 78.17 29.81
N THR A 781 36.05 79.43 30.10
CA THR A 781 35.18 80.25 29.23
C THR A 781 35.94 80.64 27.96
N ARG A 782 35.30 80.48 26.79
CA ARG A 782 35.90 80.73 25.48
C ARG A 782 35.49 82.10 24.93
N TYR A 783 36.45 82.82 24.39
CA TYR A 783 36.29 84.13 23.79
C TYR A 783 36.84 84.14 22.37
N LEU A 784 36.22 84.93 21.50
CA LEU A 784 36.74 85.26 20.17
C LEU A 784 37.31 86.68 20.27
N ILE A 785 38.61 86.85 20.00
CA ILE A 785 39.34 88.10 20.24
C ILE A 785 40.28 88.42 19.06
N ASP A 786 40.71 89.68 18.94
CA ASP A 786 41.51 90.13 17.81
C ASP A 786 42.87 89.40 17.74
N MET A 787 43.29 89.04 16.53
CA MET A 787 44.61 88.47 16.25
C MET A 787 45.72 89.52 16.33
N GLY A 788 46.95 89.05 16.56
CA GLY A 788 48.16 89.89 16.56
C GLY A 788 48.61 90.36 17.95
N TYR A 789 47.99 89.84 19.01
CA TYR A 789 48.38 90.07 20.39
C TYR A 789 48.95 88.80 21.04
N GLU A 790 50.14 88.91 21.63
CA GLU A 790 50.93 87.78 22.14
C GLU A 790 50.50 87.34 23.55
N ARG A 791 49.84 88.22 24.31
CA ARG A 791 49.29 87.92 25.64
C ARG A 791 47.87 88.48 25.79
N ASN A 792 46.97 87.67 26.33
CA ASN A 792 45.55 88.02 26.48
C ASN A 792 45.08 87.68 27.90
N PHE A 793 44.36 88.58 28.55
CA PHE A 793 43.87 88.38 29.92
C PHE A 793 42.40 88.74 30.07
N THR A 794 41.70 88.05 30.97
CA THR A 794 40.32 88.38 31.33
C THR A 794 40.05 88.21 32.82
N ASP A 795 39.20 89.07 33.38
CA ASP A 795 38.64 88.92 34.73
C ASP A 795 37.25 88.22 34.71
N GLY A 796 36.65 88.08 33.52
CA GLY A 796 35.31 87.55 33.30
C GLY A 796 34.32 88.59 32.76
N GLU A 797 34.60 89.89 32.91
CA GLU A 797 33.76 90.99 32.41
C GLU A 797 34.45 91.81 31.31
N THR A 798 35.78 91.89 31.35
CA THR A 798 36.59 92.68 30.42
C THR A 798 37.81 91.91 29.92
N LEU A 799 38.41 92.40 28.84
CA LEU A 799 39.52 91.73 28.15
C LEU A 799 40.65 92.70 27.86
N ILE A 800 41.89 92.24 28.09
CA ILE A 800 43.12 93.00 27.84
C ILE A 800 43.97 92.22 26.84
N GLN A 801 44.33 92.83 25.71
CA GLN A 801 45.23 92.27 24.70
C GLN A 801 46.50 93.11 24.60
N THR A 802 47.68 92.47 24.66
CA THR A 802 48.97 93.19 24.64
C THR A 802 50.09 92.37 24.01
N ASN A 803 51.06 93.07 23.40
CA ASN A 803 52.34 92.51 22.93
C ASN A 803 53.50 92.79 23.90
N ASP A 804 53.23 93.45 25.02
CA ASP A 804 54.24 93.71 26.03
C ASP A 804 54.39 92.49 26.96
N TRP A 805 55.51 91.79 26.84
CA TRP A 805 55.82 90.61 27.66
C TRP A 805 55.98 90.91 29.14
N LEU A 806 56.29 92.16 29.49
CA LEU A 806 56.48 92.59 30.87
C LEU A 806 55.20 93.16 31.49
N TYR A 807 54.09 93.19 30.75
CA TYR A 807 52.81 93.64 31.28
C TYR A 807 52.29 92.67 32.35
N GLU A 808 52.09 93.18 33.56
CA GLU A 808 51.41 92.48 34.65
C GLU A 808 49.96 92.98 34.73
N PRO A 809 48.96 92.12 34.52
CA PRO A 809 47.58 92.54 34.54
C PRO A 809 47.13 92.87 35.99
N PRO A 810 46.10 93.70 36.17
CA PRO A 810 45.56 93.99 37.49
C PRO A 810 45.11 92.72 38.23
N PRO A 811 45.09 92.72 39.58
CA PRO A 811 44.59 91.59 40.36
C PRO A 811 43.16 91.20 39.96
N GLY A 812 42.93 89.91 39.68
CA GLY A 812 41.63 89.37 39.25
C GLY A 812 41.60 88.92 37.78
N TYR A 813 42.50 89.45 36.95
CA TYR A 813 42.70 89.00 35.58
C TYR A 813 43.51 87.71 35.52
N ARG A 814 43.09 86.81 34.65
CA ARG A 814 43.69 85.50 34.41
C ARG A 814 44.18 85.43 32.98
N ASP A 815 45.24 84.66 32.78
CA ASP A 815 45.81 84.44 31.46
C ASP A 815 44.86 83.62 30.60
N MET A 816 44.84 83.93 29.31
CA MET A 816 44.03 83.24 28.33
C MET A 816 44.93 82.45 27.39
N ARG A 817 44.56 81.20 27.15
CA ARG A 817 45.32 80.30 26.29
C ARG A 817 44.66 80.20 24.91
N ASN A 818 45.47 80.29 23.86
CA ASN A 818 45.00 80.05 22.50
C ASN A 818 44.55 78.59 22.31
N ILE A 819 43.39 78.39 21.67
CA ILE A 819 42.83 77.08 21.35
C ILE A 819 43.05 76.80 19.86
N SER A 820 44.30 76.52 19.46
CA SER A 820 44.60 76.15 18.07
C SER A 820 44.13 74.73 17.75
N ILE A 821 43.66 74.51 16.51
CA ILE A 821 42.93 73.30 16.03
C ILE A 821 43.76 71.98 16.04
N THR A 822 45.01 71.97 16.49
CA THR A 822 45.90 70.80 16.35
C THR A 822 46.05 69.91 17.60
N GLY A 823 45.08 69.92 18.51
CA GLY A 823 45.12 69.03 19.67
C GLY A 823 43.77 68.62 20.19
N ASP A 824 43.21 67.56 19.61
CA ASP A 824 42.52 66.46 20.31
C ASP A 824 42.63 65.18 19.47
#